data_AF-A0A346N6V3-F1
#
_entry.id   AF-A0A346N6V3-F1
#
_cell.length_a   1.000
_cell.length_b   1.000
_cell.length_c   1.000
_cell.angle_alpha   90.00
_cell.angle_beta   90.00
_cell.angle_gamma   90.00
#
_symmetry.space_group_name_H-M   'P 1'
#
loop_
_entity.id
_entity.type
_entity.pdbx_description
1 polymer ?
#
loop_
_entity_poly.entity_id
_entity_poly.type
_entity_poly.pdbx_seq_one_letter_code
_entity_poly.pdbx_strand_id
1 'polypeptide(L)'
;MYKISKGVLQSLRRVVLAAATGGVVAAAGMAQASAPAAINKFTGEVIPNGSVLLVWTGDGCALPVPVGTCSPDSAQDFLAVVDVEPNSTRYGDVIWTAELPRVTLSNILPGGIVANSDAHNDPHHMLSYTSYISGGGDGLSKGRKYTFGGGVISKNVFRYDITSVRNVQKADLVVCGTQPKRSSLTDDFIVMPAPGGDHKIIYTYMGSYGYGAGGTVTEIEPGRNAPTVAGLCTPSIPNVQALADTVGLLGCLGGSTPEDSAEPGHKGITEYPGCVKASQSRNPTNYTSYPDERASRKANQGVFYLGNSDAGVESVPHGMGLTYDGKYLATSDYAVPASIGAAAINGALVAFCAKNQSLNAGPLGICGSTYGASVRVWETSGVYNKDKTRDSLKEAKVYDANSYIRSVSAVPDGPRHEEVLFHEENEGLMAFGLAHQSHHCVGQKGWENLGDPSYDAAVTKTGVAANDASKVSSSDCKAGDPDYVPHDGAFTASMCGGVLYYSPDITISGKDTNAYGGVGPYWRPVYDVGPCSGVSYFTLSDDDRFLIQPVSGIQSPPSIDPSGSAVFDRDYPRQHSRRVLTVDVRPLLAKGKADTAETRIACDFPPPDAARPANTSLGTSATRSNRFAGNSGKFNVLKHNNEADDCPRIRGAIGQFETGPHGKGLPTTASSNTDQVGTGYLRLVSVLDNVLNPGTLLNNVTDAAGNLLDGSAIRNLLELNVDGLGLLDGLDVAGIILNGQQTGGEPSGDGGTPGSGNLNSLQNLYTHGGPHFTLYDRVGHQRTPSGDGGYLDLRPKQVNGLGLPRDQVEGQPEASGTARFAFIQYFVELQHVPGPGTGSDGDRTICLGKFDRKTGATVLDTSFTDELLGTPCLDFDSKARDGWNWPGARGAKGGAKPHAAAFERDGAALFGPGYYPARPIDADGTQ
;
A
#
# COMPACT_ATOMS: atom_id res chain seq x y z
N MET A 1 13.80 -7.05 59.73
CA MET A 1 15.14 -6.86 59.13
C MET A 1 16.00 -8.07 59.47
N TYR A 2 17.03 -8.40 58.67
CA TYR A 2 17.85 -9.63 58.73
C TYR A 2 17.13 -10.97 58.48
N LYS A 3 17.14 -11.43 57.21
CA LYS A 3 17.33 -12.84 56.73
C LYS A 3 16.81 -13.09 55.29
N ILE A 4 17.35 -12.42 54.28
CA ILE A 4 17.34 -12.94 52.88
C ILE A 4 18.67 -12.57 52.21
N SER A 5 19.70 -13.41 52.36
CA SER A 5 21.02 -13.19 51.75
C SER A 5 21.87 -14.47 51.60
N LYS A 6 21.25 -15.57 51.13
CA LYS A 6 22.00 -16.80 50.75
C LYS A 6 21.60 -17.47 49.42
N GLY A 7 20.59 -16.96 48.69
CA GLY A 7 20.17 -17.55 47.40
C GLY A 7 20.94 -17.04 46.16
N VAL A 8 21.45 -15.80 46.19
CA VAL A 8 21.93 -15.11 44.96
C VAL A 8 23.39 -15.42 44.61
N LEU A 9 24.23 -15.83 45.58
CA LEU A 9 25.68 -16.01 45.35
C LEU A 9 26.08 -17.37 44.71
N GLN A 10 25.18 -18.31 44.51
CA GLN A 10 25.53 -19.62 43.92
C GLN A 10 25.43 -19.68 42.38
N SER A 11 24.61 -18.83 41.74
CA SER A 11 24.51 -18.79 40.28
C SER A 11 25.70 -18.09 39.60
N LEU A 12 26.35 -17.14 40.27
CA LEU A 12 27.47 -16.36 39.73
C LEU A 12 28.81 -17.13 39.61
N ARG A 13 28.91 -18.35 40.16
CA ARG A 13 30.14 -19.16 40.09
C ARG A 13 30.22 -20.17 38.93
N ARG A 14 29.14 -20.36 38.15
CA ARG A 14 29.16 -21.22 36.94
C ARG A 14 29.48 -20.47 35.64
N VAL A 15 29.42 -19.14 35.62
CA VAL A 15 29.67 -18.33 34.41
C VAL A 15 31.16 -18.02 34.21
N VAL A 16 31.97 -17.99 35.29
CA VAL A 16 33.36 -17.48 35.25
C VAL A 16 34.42 -18.55 34.92
N LEU A 17 34.06 -19.83 34.79
CA LEU A 17 35.02 -20.92 34.52
C LEU A 17 34.95 -21.54 33.11
N ALA A 18 34.09 -21.03 32.23
CA ALA A 18 34.04 -21.42 30.81
C ALA A 18 34.95 -20.56 29.90
N ALA A 19 35.54 -19.49 30.43
CA ALA A 19 36.21 -18.44 29.65
C ALA A 19 37.75 -18.58 29.53
N ALA A 20 38.33 -19.75 29.88
CA ALA A 20 39.79 -19.88 30.09
C ALA A 20 40.50 -21.04 29.35
N THR A 21 39.82 -21.80 28.48
CA THR A 21 40.43 -22.89 27.70
C THR A 21 39.94 -22.97 26.25
N GLY A 22 39.82 -21.81 25.59
CA GLY A 22 39.69 -21.72 24.13
C GLY A 22 41.05 -21.82 23.45
N GLY A 23 41.52 -23.05 23.18
CA GLY A 23 42.76 -23.28 22.42
C GLY A 23 42.66 -22.76 20.98
N VAL A 24 43.80 -22.35 20.40
CA VAL A 24 43.89 -21.82 19.05
C VAL A 24 43.41 -22.84 18.02
N VAL A 25 42.17 -22.69 17.57
CA VAL A 25 41.67 -23.33 16.34
C VAL A 25 41.98 -22.38 15.19
N ALA A 26 42.75 -22.85 14.21
CA ALA A 26 43.05 -22.07 13.02
C ALA A 26 41.75 -21.70 12.29
N ALA A 27 41.60 -20.41 11.96
CA ALA A 27 40.44 -19.92 11.22
C ALA A 27 40.50 -20.40 9.75
N ALA A 28 40.03 -21.62 9.52
CA ALA A 28 39.49 -21.99 8.22
C ALA A 28 38.26 -21.11 8.00
N GLY A 29 38.35 -20.13 7.10
CA GLY A 29 37.26 -19.19 6.83
C GLY A 29 36.02 -19.94 6.38
N MET A 30 34.99 -19.99 7.24
CA MET A 30 33.65 -20.32 6.80
C MET A 30 33.25 -19.22 5.81
N ALA A 31 33.08 -19.59 4.55
CA ALA A 31 32.49 -18.70 3.56
C ALA A 31 31.13 -18.26 4.09
N GLN A 32 30.95 -16.96 4.28
CA GLN A 32 29.70 -16.39 4.78
C GLN A 32 28.60 -16.75 3.80
N ALA A 33 27.57 -17.46 4.27
CA ALA A 33 26.50 -17.94 3.40
C ALA A 33 25.77 -16.75 2.77
N SER A 34 25.46 -16.90 1.48
CA SER A 34 24.82 -15.88 0.64
C SER A 34 23.79 -16.53 -0.28
N ALA A 35 22.92 -15.70 -0.87
CA ALA A 35 21.93 -16.12 -1.84
C ALA A 35 22.61 -16.66 -3.13
N PRO A 36 21.98 -17.60 -3.85
CA PRO A 36 22.44 -18.02 -5.16
C PRO A 36 22.49 -16.85 -6.14
N ALA A 37 23.52 -16.85 -7.00
CA ALA A 37 23.60 -15.94 -8.14
C ALA A 37 22.42 -16.16 -9.10
N ALA A 38 21.97 -15.10 -9.78
CA ALA A 38 21.04 -15.23 -10.90
C ALA A 38 21.74 -15.97 -12.04
N ILE A 39 21.15 -17.06 -12.52
CA ILE A 39 21.67 -17.84 -13.64
C ILE A 39 20.71 -17.69 -14.81
N ASN A 40 21.21 -17.28 -15.97
CA ASN A 40 20.40 -17.14 -17.17
C ASN A 40 19.87 -18.50 -17.63
N LYS A 41 18.54 -18.64 -17.73
CA LYS A 41 17.87 -19.90 -18.08
C LYS A 41 18.07 -20.37 -19.53
N PHE A 42 18.59 -19.50 -20.40
CA PHE A 42 18.87 -19.80 -21.81
C PHE A 42 20.36 -20.09 -22.06
N THR A 43 21.27 -19.34 -21.42
CA THR A 43 22.73 -19.49 -21.64
C THR A 43 23.45 -20.30 -20.56
N GLY A 44 22.86 -20.45 -19.36
CA GLY A 44 23.50 -21.06 -18.19
C GLY A 44 24.55 -20.16 -17.52
N GLU A 45 24.76 -18.93 -18.01
CA GLU A 45 25.73 -17.99 -17.46
C GLU A 45 25.18 -17.22 -16.25
N VAL A 46 26.07 -16.70 -15.39
CA VAL A 46 25.68 -15.79 -14.31
C VAL A 46 25.22 -14.45 -14.91
N ILE A 47 24.02 -13.99 -14.53
CA ILE A 47 23.56 -12.62 -14.81
C ILE A 47 24.22 -11.70 -13.79
N PRO A 48 25.15 -10.81 -14.18
CA PRO A 48 25.78 -9.88 -13.25
C PRO A 48 24.72 -8.93 -12.70
N ASN A 49 24.70 -8.74 -11.38
CA ASN A 49 23.74 -7.86 -10.70
C ASN A 49 22.26 -8.17 -11.02
N GLY A 50 21.90 -9.45 -11.21
CA GLY A 50 20.52 -9.86 -11.47
C GLY A 50 19.55 -9.35 -10.38
N SER A 51 18.48 -8.69 -10.83
CA SER A 51 17.53 -7.94 -10.01
C SER A 51 16.81 -8.80 -8.96
N VAL A 52 16.49 -8.18 -7.81
CA VAL A 52 15.73 -8.79 -6.72
C VAL A 52 14.60 -7.85 -6.26
N LEU A 53 13.64 -8.41 -5.55
CA LEU A 53 12.68 -7.66 -4.73
C LEU A 53 13.02 -7.95 -3.27
N LEU A 54 13.38 -6.92 -2.52
CA LEU A 54 13.49 -6.96 -1.06
C LEU A 54 12.09 -6.81 -0.49
N VAL A 55 11.65 -7.73 0.36
CA VAL A 55 10.30 -7.75 0.90
C VAL A 55 10.35 -7.70 2.43
N TRP A 56 9.76 -6.66 3.01
CA TRP A 56 9.61 -6.51 4.44
C TRP A 56 8.45 -7.38 4.92
N THR A 57 8.77 -8.39 5.73
CA THR A 57 7.91 -9.57 5.92
C THR A 57 7.73 -9.92 7.40
N GLY A 58 6.47 -9.91 7.84
CA GLY A 58 6.06 -10.33 9.17
C GLY A 58 6.10 -11.83 9.39
N ASP A 59 6.21 -12.22 10.65
CA ASP A 59 5.89 -13.57 11.09
C ASP A 59 4.40 -13.91 10.81
N GLY A 60 4.10 -15.18 10.51
CA GLY A 60 2.74 -15.61 10.20
C GLY A 60 1.77 -15.59 11.40
N CYS A 61 2.23 -15.22 12.60
CA CYS A 61 1.47 -15.37 13.83
C CYS A 61 0.62 -14.14 14.14
N ALA A 62 -0.65 -14.36 14.46
CA ALA A 62 -1.57 -13.32 14.90
C ALA A 62 -1.43 -13.03 16.40
N LEU A 63 -1.67 -11.77 16.79
CA LEU A 63 -1.79 -11.34 18.19
C LEU A 63 -3.25 -10.98 18.52
N PRO A 64 -3.81 -11.41 19.67
CA PRO A 64 -3.17 -12.16 20.74
C PRO A 64 -3.04 -13.65 20.40
N VAL A 65 -1.84 -14.22 20.59
CA VAL A 65 -1.56 -15.63 20.27
C VAL A 65 -2.53 -16.56 21.02
N PRO A 66 -3.37 -17.35 20.34
CA PRO A 66 -4.10 -18.44 20.97
C PRO A 66 -3.11 -19.42 21.60
N VAL A 67 -3.26 -19.70 22.89
CA VAL A 67 -2.25 -20.44 23.67
C VAL A 67 -1.95 -21.81 23.01
N GLY A 68 -0.76 -21.94 22.41
CA GLY A 68 -0.28 -23.17 21.77
C GLY A 68 -0.22 -23.16 20.24
N THR A 69 -0.65 -22.12 19.52
CA THR A 69 -0.60 -22.07 18.04
C THR A 69 0.70 -21.50 17.47
N CYS A 70 1.31 -20.53 18.16
CA CYS A 70 2.62 -19.97 17.81
C CYS A 70 3.51 -19.82 19.04
N SER A 71 4.84 -19.94 18.86
CA SER A 71 5.82 -19.55 19.88
C SER A 71 6.50 -18.23 19.48
N PRO A 72 6.51 -17.20 20.34
CA PRO A 72 7.27 -15.97 20.09
C PRO A 72 8.80 -16.16 20.14
N ASP A 73 9.28 -17.36 20.47
CA ASP A 73 10.68 -17.75 20.32
C ASP A 73 11.01 -18.37 18.94
N SER A 74 10.00 -18.72 18.14
CA SER A 74 10.17 -19.26 16.78
C SER A 74 9.55 -18.39 15.68
N ALA A 75 8.54 -17.59 16.01
CA ALA A 75 7.98 -16.55 15.15
C ALA A 75 8.94 -15.35 15.13
N GLN A 76 9.48 -15.02 13.96
CA GLN A 76 10.37 -13.88 13.77
C GLN A 76 10.07 -13.17 12.45
N ASP A 77 10.13 -11.85 12.48
CA ASP A 77 10.04 -11.00 11.30
C ASP A 77 11.39 -10.98 10.55
N PHE A 78 11.36 -10.66 9.26
CA PHE A 78 12.53 -10.79 8.39
C PHE A 78 12.41 -9.96 7.10
N LEU A 79 13.55 -9.74 6.45
CA LEU A 79 13.60 -9.30 5.06
C LEU A 79 13.76 -10.53 4.16
N ALA A 80 12.80 -10.78 3.28
CA ALA A 80 12.96 -11.77 2.22
C ALA A 80 13.64 -11.13 1.01
N VAL A 81 14.44 -11.90 0.28
CA VAL A 81 15.00 -11.53 -1.02
C VAL A 81 14.40 -12.47 -2.04
N VAL A 82 13.65 -11.91 -2.99
CA VAL A 82 12.99 -12.65 -4.07
C VAL A 82 13.72 -12.37 -5.38
N ASP A 83 14.00 -13.39 -6.19
CA ASP A 83 14.63 -13.18 -7.50
C ASP A 83 13.58 -12.68 -8.51
N VAL A 84 13.72 -11.44 -8.97
CA VAL A 84 12.81 -10.80 -9.94
C VAL A 84 13.50 -10.52 -11.28
N GLU A 85 14.61 -11.20 -11.52
CA GLU A 85 15.31 -11.18 -12.80
C GLU A 85 14.59 -12.10 -13.80
N PRO A 86 13.86 -11.59 -14.83
CA PRO A 86 13.00 -12.39 -15.71
C PRO A 86 13.72 -13.56 -16.40
N ASN A 87 15.01 -13.38 -16.67
CA ASN A 87 15.85 -14.38 -17.33
C ASN A 87 16.54 -15.34 -16.34
N SER A 88 16.41 -15.15 -15.03
CA SER A 88 16.90 -16.08 -14.02
C SER A 88 16.15 -17.42 -14.07
N THR A 89 16.87 -18.52 -13.81
CA THR A 89 16.29 -19.85 -13.56
C THR A 89 15.44 -19.91 -12.29
N ARG A 90 15.50 -18.86 -11.46
CA ARG A 90 14.82 -18.72 -10.17
C ARG A 90 13.79 -17.58 -10.15
N TYR A 91 13.35 -17.09 -11.31
CA TYR A 91 12.40 -15.98 -11.38
C TYR A 91 11.08 -16.32 -10.67
N GLY A 92 10.82 -15.69 -9.52
CA GLY A 92 9.72 -16.05 -8.62
C GLY A 92 10.16 -16.64 -7.27
N ASP A 93 11.35 -17.21 -7.16
CA ASP A 93 11.85 -17.83 -5.93
C ASP A 93 12.13 -16.80 -4.83
N VAL A 94 11.77 -17.12 -3.58
CA VAL A 94 12.50 -16.60 -2.42
C VAL A 94 13.89 -17.24 -2.42
N ILE A 95 14.95 -16.44 -2.57
CA ILE A 95 16.33 -16.92 -2.67
C ILE A 95 17.14 -16.73 -1.38
N TRP A 96 16.70 -15.85 -0.48
CA TRP A 96 17.37 -15.57 0.79
C TRP A 96 16.43 -14.93 1.82
N THR A 97 16.78 -15.03 3.10
CA THR A 97 16.12 -14.33 4.20
C THR A 97 17.14 -13.79 5.19
N ALA A 98 16.94 -12.54 5.63
CA ALA A 98 17.78 -11.85 6.59
C ALA A 98 17.00 -11.55 7.89
N GLU A 99 17.45 -12.17 8.98
CA GLU A 99 16.86 -12.05 10.32
C GLU A 99 17.01 -10.66 10.94
N LEU A 100 16.20 -10.40 11.96
CA LEU A 100 16.32 -9.26 12.87
C LEU A 100 17.25 -9.53 14.07
N PRO A 101 17.71 -8.46 14.74
CA PRO A 101 18.38 -8.57 16.04
C PRO A 101 17.37 -8.82 17.15
N ARG A 102 17.73 -9.67 18.13
CA ARG A 102 16.92 -9.97 19.31
C ARG A 102 17.35 -9.11 20.49
N VAL A 103 16.62 -8.01 20.74
CA VAL A 103 16.83 -7.09 21.86
C VAL A 103 15.60 -7.11 22.77
N THR A 104 15.83 -7.33 24.06
CA THR A 104 14.76 -7.46 25.05
C THR A 104 14.28 -6.08 25.49
N LEU A 105 12.99 -5.96 25.83
CA LEU A 105 12.33 -4.67 26.16
C LEU A 105 12.35 -3.64 25.01
N SER A 106 12.37 -4.10 23.75
CA SER A 106 12.27 -3.20 22.58
C SER A 106 10.83 -2.85 22.24
N ASN A 107 9.95 -3.85 22.19
CA ASN A 107 8.58 -3.68 21.69
C ASN A 107 7.65 -3.29 22.84
N ILE A 108 6.83 -2.26 22.61
CA ILE A 108 5.66 -1.97 23.44
C ILE A 108 4.44 -2.42 22.65
N LEU A 109 3.98 -3.63 22.91
CA LEU A 109 2.76 -4.14 22.30
C LEU A 109 1.52 -3.62 23.07
N PRO A 110 0.34 -3.60 22.43
CA PRO A 110 -0.94 -3.34 23.10
C PRO A 110 -1.10 -4.15 24.40
N GLY A 111 -1.73 -3.53 25.40
CA GLY A 111 -1.87 -4.13 26.74
C GLY A 111 -0.60 -4.15 27.59
N GLY A 112 0.51 -3.57 27.12
CA GLY A 112 1.78 -3.51 27.85
C GLY A 112 2.56 -4.82 27.83
N ILE A 113 2.25 -5.71 26.89
CA ILE A 113 3.04 -6.92 26.63
C ILE A 113 4.38 -6.47 26.04
N VAL A 114 5.47 -7.01 26.61
CA VAL A 114 6.82 -6.66 26.17
C VAL A 114 7.42 -7.82 25.40
N ALA A 115 7.69 -7.60 24.12
CA ALA A 115 8.32 -8.56 23.22
C ALA A 115 9.74 -8.12 22.83
N ASN A 116 10.45 -9.03 22.18
CA ASN A 116 11.79 -8.78 21.65
C ASN A 116 11.70 -8.12 20.26
N SER A 117 12.73 -7.38 19.86
CA SER A 117 12.77 -6.69 18.56
C SER A 117 12.72 -7.59 17.33
N ASP A 118 12.90 -8.91 17.44
CA ASP A 118 12.90 -9.85 16.33
C ASP A 118 11.54 -10.47 15.98
N ALA A 119 10.48 -10.19 16.76
CA ALA A 119 9.16 -10.78 16.57
C ALA A 119 8.03 -9.76 16.78
N HIS A 120 6.87 -9.99 16.18
CA HIS A 120 5.65 -9.18 16.37
C HIS A 120 5.89 -7.67 16.17
N ASN A 121 6.71 -7.31 15.18
CA ASN A 121 6.86 -5.93 14.75
C ASN A 121 5.64 -5.44 13.95
N ASP A 122 4.92 -6.38 13.32
CA ASP A 122 4.02 -6.14 12.19
C ASP A 122 4.72 -5.26 11.14
N PRO A 123 5.67 -5.86 10.38
CA PRO A 123 6.30 -5.22 9.24
C PRO A 123 5.29 -4.53 8.33
N HIS A 124 5.38 -3.21 8.28
CA HIS A 124 4.48 -2.36 7.51
C HIS A 124 5.28 -1.75 6.36
N HIS A 125 5.64 -0.48 6.45
CA HIS A 125 6.39 0.21 5.40
C HIS A 125 7.92 0.13 5.59
N MET A 126 8.63 0.32 4.47
CA MET A 126 10.08 0.38 4.39
C MET A 126 10.50 1.48 3.39
N LEU A 127 11.80 1.73 3.21
CA LEU A 127 12.29 2.55 2.10
C LEU A 127 12.00 1.88 0.75
N SER A 128 10.85 2.24 0.17
CA SER A 128 10.32 1.69 -1.07
C SER A 128 11.04 2.21 -2.33
N TYR A 129 11.46 3.48 -2.30
CA TYR A 129 11.97 4.21 -3.48
C TYR A 129 13.32 4.91 -3.26
N THR A 130 14.13 4.45 -2.30
CA THR A 130 15.51 4.93 -2.09
C THR A 130 16.33 3.91 -1.34
N SER A 131 17.52 3.61 -1.85
CA SER A 131 18.57 3.10 -0.98
C SER A 131 19.35 4.27 -0.38
N TYR A 132 19.62 4.24 0.92
CA TYR A 132 20.59 5.15 1.52
C TYR A 132 22.01 4.70 1.15
N ILE A 133 22.78 5.53 0.43
CA ILE A 133 24.20 5.28 0.15
C ILE A 133 25.04 6.14 1.08
N SER A 134 25.88 5.52 1.89
CA SER A 134 26.70 6.22 2.88
C SER A 134 27.86 6.99 2.26
N GLY A 135 28.02 8.26 2.63
CA GLY A 135 29.22 9.06 2.36
C GLY A 135 30.38 8.74 3.31
N GLY A 136 30.08 8.10 4.44
CA GLY A 136 30.98 7.73 5.54
C GLY A 136 31.16 8.81 6.61
N GLY A 137 30.60 10.00 6.43
CA GLY A 137 30.55 11.06 7.45
C GLY A 137 29.42 10.86 8.45
N ASP A 138 28.36 10.15 8.06
CA ASP A 138 27.25 9.64 8.86
C ASP A 138 27.65 8.68 10.01
N GLY A 139 28.80 8.00 9.90
CA GLY A 139 29.23 6.95 10.84
C GLY A 139 28.95 5.52 10.34
N LEU A 140 28.45 5.36 9.12
CA LEU A 140 28.45 4.09 8.39
C LEU A 140 29.71 4.01 7.51
N SER A 141 29.83 2.93 6.74
CA SER A 141 30.98 2.75 5.85
C SER A 141 30.71 3.36 4.49
N LYS A 142 31.58 4.30 4.08
CA LYS A 142 31.49 4.97 2.77
C LYS A 142 31.28 3.98 1.61
N GLY A 143 30.31 4.27 0.76
CA GLY A 143 29.95 3.49 -0.42
C GLY A 143 29.09 2.25 -0.13
N ARG A 144 28.77 1.96 1.14
CA ARG A 144 27.79 0.93 1.48
C ARG A 144 26.37 1.45 1.32
N LYS A 145 25.48 0.53 0.95
CA LYS A 145 24.09 0.79 0.58
C LYS A 145 23.18 0.16 1.64
N TYR A 146 22.17 0.90 2.07
CA TYR A 146 21.29 0.54 3.18
C TYR A 146 19.82 0.72 2.82
N THR A 147 18.95 -0.11 3.40
CA THR A 147 17.51 0.11 3.44
C THR A 147 17.02 0.08 4.89
N PHE A 148 15.90 0.75 5.15
CA PHE A 148 15.33 0.93 6.48
C PHE A 148 13.87 0.45 6.47
N GLY A 149 13.43 -0.22 7.54
CA GLY A 149 12.08 -0.79 7.67
C GLY A 149 11.50 -0.57 9.06
N GLY A 150 10.20 -0.33 9.12
CA GLY A 150 9.47 -0.03 10.35
C GLY A 150 8.56 -1.18 10.81
N GLY A 151 8.55 -1.44 12.11
CA GLY A 151 7.50 -2.24 12.74
C GLY A 151 6.38 -1.33 13.21
N VAL A 152 5.20 -1.39 12.57
CA VAL A 152 4.10 -0.46 12.90
C VAL A 152 3.72 -0.63 14.37
N ILE A 153 3.40 -1.85 14.81
CA ILE A 153 2.98 -2.07 16.20
C ILE A 153 4.13 -1.92 17.19
N SER A 154 5.33 -2.44 16.89
CA SER A 154 6.46 -2.38 17.83
C SER A 154 7.09 -0.99 17.95
N LYS A 155 6.88 -0.11 16.96
CA LYS A 155 7.57 1.17 16.75
C LYS A 155 9.08 1.07 16.49
N ASN A 156 9.60 -0.14 16.27
CA ASN A 156 11.03 -0.33 16.00
C ASN A 156 11.39 0.15 14.59
N VAL A 157 12.62 0.63 14.41
CA VAL A 157 13.21 0.90 13.10
C VAL A 157 14.47 0.06 12.93
N PHE A 158 14.56 -0.63 11.80
CA PHE A 158 15.67 -1.52 11.44
C PHE A 158 16.45 -0.98 10.24
N ARG A 159 17.75 -1.29 10.17
CA ARG A 159 18.63 -1.00 9.03
C ARG A 159 19.25 -2.29 8.52
N TYR A 160 19.06 -2.56 7.24
CA TYR A 160 19.72 -3.64 6.51
C TYR A 160 20.82 -3.09 5.62
N ASP A 161 21.98 -3.74 5.59
CA ASP A 161 23.01 -3.48 4.59
C ASP A 161 22.75 -4.30 3.34
N ILE A 162 22.47 -3.60 2.25
CA ILE A 162 22.08 -4.14 0.94
C ILE A 162 23.14 -3.81 -0.13
N THR A 163 24.39 -3.57 0.29
CA THR A 163 25.53 -3.31 -0.63
C THR A 163 25.71 -4.45 -1.63
N SER A 164 25.44 -5.69 -1.20
CA SER A 164 25.09 -6.79 -2.09
C SER A 164 23.74 -7.34 -1.66
N VAL A 165 22.76 -7.24 -2.55
CA VAL A 165 21.35 -7.61 -2.33
C VAL A 165 21.17 -9.12 -2.22
N ARG A 166 22.17 -9.89 -2.70
CA ARG A 166 22.28 -11.34 -2.57
C ARG A 166 23.13 -11.78 -1.38
N ASN A 167 23.62 -10.84 -0.55
CA ASN A 167 24.38 -11.14 0.68
C ASN A 167 23.90 -10.31 1.89
N VAL A 168 22.61 -9.99 1.93
CA VAL A 168 22.01 -9.20 3.03
C VAL A 168 22.14 -9.97 4.35
N GLN A 169 22.77 -9.32 5.33
CA GLN A 169 23.00 -9.89 6.66
C GLN A 169 21.90 -9.45 7.65
N LYS A 170 22.00 -9.94 8.89
CA LYS A 170 21.14 -9.52 10.01
C LYS A 170 21.09 -7.99 10.13
N ALA A 171 19.89 -7.45 10.37
CA ALA A 171 19.70 -6.01 10.55
C ALA A 171 20.33 -5.48 11.84
N ASP A 172 20.62 -4.17 11.83
CA ASP A 172 20.83 -3.37 13.03
C ASP A 172 19.50 -2.80 13.54
N LEU A 173 19.32 -2.72 14.86
CA LEU A 173 18.21 -2.00 15.49
C LEU A 173 18.60 -0.53 15.63
N VAL A 174 17.93 0.34 14.87
CA VAL A 174 18.22 1.77 14.76
C VAL A 174 17.49 2.57 15.83
N VAL A 175 16.22 2.21 16.08
CA VAL A 175 15.34 2.79 17.11
C VAL A 175 14.58 1.66 17.79
N CYS A 176 14.64 1.59 19.14
CA CYS A 176 13.73 0.74 19.91
C CYS A 176 12.40 1.47 20.10
N GLY A 177 11.27 0.75 20.11
CA GLY A 177 9.96 1.36 20.33
C GLY A 177 9.76 2.04 21.68
N THR A 178 10.61 1.75 22.66
CA THR A 178 10.69 2.42 23.98
C THR A 178 11.42 3.77 23.98
N GLN A 179 11.90 4.24 22.82
CA GLN A 179 12.70 5.48 22.70
C GLN A 179 11.92 6.71 22.20
N PRO A 180 10.99 6.62 21.21
CA PRO A 180 10.09 7.72 20.88
C PRO A 180 9.29 8.19 22.10
N LYS A 181 9.15 9.50 22.28
CA LYS A 181 8.49 10.10 23.44
C LYS A 181 7.07 10.57 23.14
N ARG A 182 6.76 10.91 21.89
CA ARG A 182 5.44 11.44 21.50
C ARG A 182 4.59 10.42 20.78
N SER A 183 5.15 9.70 19.82
CA SER A 183 4.32 9.04 18.81
C SER A 183 4.33 7.50 18.84
N SER A 184 3.52 6.91 17.95
CA SER A 184 3.35 5.48 17.74
C SER A 184 3.36 5.14 16.26
N LEU A 185 3.38 3.85 15.90
CA LEU A 185 3.15 3.37 14.54
C LEU A 185 4.10 3.89 13.46
N THR A 186 5.26 3.24 13.29
CA THR A 186 6.14 3.55 12.14
C THR A 186 5.41 3.28 10.84
N ASP A 187 5.67 4.13 9.86
CA ASP A 187 5.02 4.09 8.57
C ASP A 187 6.04 4.47 7.47
N ASP A 188 5.78 5.40 6.55
CA ASP A 188 6.66 5.72 5.44
C ASP A 188 8.06 6.21 5.82
N PHE A 189 9.04 5.92 4.96
CA PHE A 189 10.45 6.34 5.08
C PHE A 189 10.93 7.09 3.84
N ILE A 190 11.76 8.12 4.04
CA ILE A 190 12.43 8.90 2.99
C ILE A 190 13.90 9.20 3.37
N VAL A 191 14.79 9.14 2.38
CA VAL A 191 16.16 9.68 2.48
C VAL A 191 16.14 11.17 2.13
N MET A 192 16.58 12.02 3.07
CA MET A 192 16.59 13.47 2.88
C MET A 192 17.76 13.95 2.00
N PRO A 193 17.57 14.94 1.12
CA PRO A 193 18.61 15.44 0.22
C PRO A 193 19.64 16.29 0.98
N ALA A 194 20.92 16.15 0.63
CA ALA A 194 21.98 17.02 1.12
C ALA A 194 23.07 17.25 0.03
N PRO A 195 23.81 18.37 0.06
CA PRO A 195 24.89 18.67 -0.91
C PRO A 195 26.13 17.76 -0.85
N GLY A 196 26.19 16.82 0.10
CA GLY A 196 27.27 15.85 0.28
C GLY A 196 26.75 14.42 0.15
N GLY A 197 27.60 13.41 0.37
CA GLY A 197 27.17 11.99 0.33
C GLY A 197 26.52 11.47 1.62
N ASP A 198 26.36 12.31 2.64
CA ASP A 198 25.77 11.94 3.92
C ASP A 198 24.39 12.60 4.05
N HIS A 199 23.39 11.84 4.49
CA HIS A 199 21.98 12.24 4.51
C HIS A 199 21.33 11.89 5.84
N LYS A 200 20.04 12.21 5.98
CA LYS A 200 19.19 11.80 7.09
C LYS A 200 18.13 10.83 6.61
N ILE A 201 17.61 10.03 7.53
CA ILE A 201 16.37 9.31 7.32
C ILE A 201 15.27 10.09 8.04
N ILE A 202 14.21 10.43 7.30
CA ILE A 202 12.95 10.89 7.86
C ILE A 202 11.89 9.80 7.66
N TYR A 203 10.99 9.65 8.64
CA TYR A 203 9.88 8.70 8.57
C TYR A 203 8.66 9.17 9.38
N THR A 204 7.48 8.63 9.13
CA THR A 204 6.26 8.95 9.87
C THR A 204 6.09 8.06 11.11
N TYR A 205 5.55 8.66 12.18
CA TYR A 205 4.89 7.96 13.27
C TYR A 205 3.40 8.39 13.35
N MET A 206 2.48 7.46 13.09
CA MET A 206 1.04 7.70 13.16
C MET A 206 0.53 7.80 14.61
N GLY A 207 0.02 8.99 14.95
CA GLY A 207 -0.64 9.26 16.23
C GLY A 207 0.30 9.36 17.44
N SER A 208 -0.28 9.63 18.60
CA SER A 208 0.44 9.74 19.88
C SER A 208 0.56 8.40 20.62
N TYR A 209 1.44 8.37 21.62
CA TYR A 209 1.72 7.19 22.46
C TYR A 209 0.43 6.64 23.12
N GLY A 210 -0.13 5.58 22.51
CA GLY A 210 -1.44 5.04 22.86
C GLY A 210 -2.47 5.08 21.72
N TYR A 211 -2.05 5.30 20.47
CA TYR A 211 -2.88 5.27 19.26
C TYR A 211 -3.88 6.43 19.11
N GLY A 212 -3.64 7.52 19.85
CA GLY A 212 -4.47 8.74 19.83
C GLY A 212 -4.02 9.79 18.80
N ALA A 213 -4.66 10.95 18.85
CA ALA A 213 -4.32 12.13 18.04
C ALA A 213 -2.86 12.60 18.22
N GLY A 214 -2.25 13.18 17.18
CA GLY A 214 -0.96 13.89 17.29
C GLY A 214 0.25 13.04 16.91
N GLY A 215 0.31 12.59 15.65
CA GLY A 215 1.51 11.95 15.10
C GLY A 215 2.62 12.93 14.73
N THR A 216 3.77 12.39 14.34
CA THR A 216 4.99 13.15 14.07
C THR A 216 5.65 12.71 12.76
N VAL A 217 6.38 13.66 12.15
CA VAL A 217 7.47 13.36 11.23
C VAL A 217 8.74 13.23 12.08
N THR A 218 9.51 12.16 11.92
CA THR A 218 10.64 11.84 12.79
C THR A 218 11.93 11.78 11.99
N GLU A 219 12.99 12.41 12.51
CA GLU A 219 14.33 12.47 11.91
C GLU A 219 15.34 11.68 12.76
N ILE A 220 16.22 10.93 12.09
CA ILE A 220 17.34 10.20 12.70
C ILE A 220 18.62 10.27 11.86
N GLU A 221 19.77 10.07 12.52
CA GLU A 221 21.02 9.74 11.84
C GLU A 221 20.95 8.34 11.20
N PRO A 222 21.36 8.13 9.93
CA PRO A 222 21.39 6.80 9.31
C PRO A 222 22.30 5.83 10.06
N GLY A 223 23.41 6.34 10.61
CA GLY A 223 24.37 5.61 11.44
C GLY A 223 23.94 5.38 12.88
N ARG A 224 22.74 5.80 13.31
CA ARG A 224 22.25 5.54 14.67
C ARG A 224 22.17 4.02 14.91
N ASN A 225 22.55 3.62 16.11
CA ASN A 225 22.22 2.31 16.69
C ASN A 225 21.46 2.56 17.98
N ALA A 226 20.41 1.80 18.25
CA ALA A 226 19.61 1.99 19.44
C ALA A 226 20.46 1.70 20.71
N PRO A 227 20.53 2.62 21.69
CA PRO A 227 21.31 2.39 22.90
C PRO A 227 20.72 1.24 23.73
N THR A 228 21.54 0.26 24.07
CA THR A 228 21.17 -0.89 24.91
C THR A 228 22.11 -1.02 26.11
N VAL A 229 21.61 -1.60 27.20
CA VAL A 229 22.39 -1.97 28.40
C VAL A 229 22.15 -3.44 28.69
N ALA A 230 23.20 -4.25 28.62
CA ALA A 230 23.14 -5.71 28.84
C ALA A 230 22.08 -6.45 27.98
N GLY A 231 21.86 -5.98 26.74
CA GLY A 231 20.86 -6.56 25.82
C GLY A 231 19.43 -6.06 26.00
N LEU A 232 19.21 -5.09 26.89
CA LEU A 232 17.94 -4.41 27.10
C LEU A 232 17.95 -3.05 26.40
N CYS A 233 16.89 -2.65 25.69
CA CYS A 233 16.77 -1.29 25.17
C CYS A 233 16.79 -0.25 26.31
N THR A 234 17.55 0.82 26.13
CA THR A 234 17.50 1.99 27.02
C THR A 234 16.25 2.82 26.67
N PRO A 235 15.26 2.95 27.56
CA PRO A 235 14.08 3.78 27.32
C PRO A 235 14.39 5.27 27.53
N SER A 236 13.49 6.13 27.07
CA SER A 236 13.52 7.56 27.38
C SER A 236 13.03 7.82 28.81
N ILE A 237 13.73 8.70 29.54
CA ILE A 237 13.53 8.95 30.98
C ILE A 237 13.61 10.46 31.24
N PRO A 238 12.58 11.10 31.84
CA PRO A 238 11.38 10.50 32.46
C PRO A 238 10.50 9.73 31.46
N ASN A 239 9.87 8.66 31.96
CA ASN A 239 9.03 7.79 31.13
C ASN A 239 7.96 8.61 30.38
N VAL A 240 7.58 8.11 29.22
CA VAL A 240 6.52 8.69 28.37
C VAL A 240 5.28 9.01 29.20
N GLN A 241 4.75 10.22 29.05
CA GLN A 241 3.50 10.63 29.70
C GLN A 241 2.39 9.68 29.28
N ALA A 242 1.76 9.03 30.25
CA ALA A 242 0.70 8.07 29.99
C ALA A 242 -0.57 8.80 29.53
N LEU A 243 -1.20 8.27 28.47
CA LEU A 243 -2.49 8.73 27.93
C LEU A 243 -3.62 8.83 28.98
N ALA A 244 -3.46 8.13 30.12
CA ALA A 244 -4.40 8.12 31.23
C ALA A 244 -4.60 9.50 31.91
N ASP A 245 -3.64 10.41 31.82
CA ASP A 245 -3.79 11.79 32.33
C ASP A 245 -4.53 12.71 31.34
N THR A 246 -4.97 12.19 30.18
CA THR A 246 -5.40 12.99 29.02
C THR A 246 -6.80 12.70 28.48
N VAL A 247 -7.62 11.92 29.20
CA VAL A 247 -9.07 11.78 28.90
C VAL A 247 -9.80 13.06 29.31
N GLY A 248 -9.67 14.11 28.48
CA GLY A 248 -10.33 15.40 28.73
C GLY A 248 -9.86 16.62 27.93
N LEU A 249 -8.83 16.53 27.07
CA LEU A 249 -8.31 17.70 26.33
C LEU A 249 -8.12 17.43 24.83
N LEU A 250 -8.80 18.27 24.04
CA LEU A 250 -8.90 18.23 22.58
C LEU A 250 -7.58 18.65 21.88
N GLY A 251 -7.23 17.99 20.77
CA GLY A 251 -6.27 18.52 19.79
C GLY A 251 -4.79 18.16 20.03
N CYS A 252 -3.90 19.16 19.93
CA CYS A 252 -2.43 19.01 19.83
C CYS A 252 -1.71 18.54 21.11
N LEU A 253 -2.12 17.40 21.67
CA LEU A 253 -1.46 16.74 22.78
C LEU A 253 -0.01 16.38 22.39
N GLY A 254 0.94 16.70 23.28
CA GLY A 254 2.39 16.60 23.00
C GLY A 254 3.05 17.93 22.60
N GLY A 255 2.27 18.98 22.29
CA GLY A 255 2.80 20.30 21.95
C GLY A 255 3.28 20.43 20.51
N SER A 256 3.59 21.66 20.11
CA SER A 256 3.81 22.06 18.71
C SER A 256 5.26 22.44 18.36
N THR A 257 6.18 22.34 19.32
CA THR A 257 7.63 22.42 19.12
C THR A 257 8.23 21.03 18.92
N PRO A 258 9.29 20.83 18.11
CA PRO A 258 9.93 19.52 17.98
C PRO A 258 10.46 18.98 19.32
N GLU A 259 10.32 17.67 19.54
CA GLU A 259 11.00 16.95 20.63
C GLU A 259 12.39 16.55 20.16
N ASP A 260 13.42 17.03 20.83
CA ASP A 260 14.83 16.77 20.50
C ASP A 260 15.64 16.68 21.80
N SER A 261 15.12 15.93 22.78
CA SER A 261 15.79 15.82 24.08
C SER A 261 17.00 14.88 24.02
N ALA A 262 18.07 15.30 24.69
CA ALA A 262 19.30 14.53 24.85
C ALA A 262 19.19 13.41 25.92
N GLU A 263 17.98 12.92 26.20
CA GLU A 263 17.75 11.85 27.17
C GLU A 263 18.38 10.52 26.70
N PRO A 264 18.84 9.63 27.62
CA PRO A 264 19.67 8.48 27.25
C PRO A 264 19.06 7.53 26.20
N GLY A 265 17.73 7.36 26.17
CA GLY A 265 17.03 6.58 25.13
C GLY A 265 16.67 7.39 23.88
N HIS A 266 16.27 8.66 24.05
CA HIS A 266 15.78 9.53 22.98
C HIS A 266 16.91 10.11 22.11
N LYS A 267 18.12 10.27 22.66
CA LYS A 267 19.26 10.88 21.96
C LYS A 267 19.45 10.28 20.55
N GLY A 268 19.55 11.14 19.55
CA GLY A 268 19.65 10.70 18.15
C GLY A 268 18.33 10.71 17.37
N ILE A 269 17.21 11.11 18.00
CA ILE A 269 15.86 11.18 17.43
C ILE A 269 15.34 12.61 17.56
N THR A 270 14.65 13.11 16.53
CA THR A 270 13.81 14.32 16.61
C THR A 270 12.39 14.01 16.17
N GLU A 271 11.38 14.25 17.02
CA GLU A 271 9.96 14.12 16.66
C GLU A 271 9.34 15.51 16.38
N TYR A 272 9.05 15.81 15.10
CA TYR A 272 8.37 17.02 14.65
C TYR A 272 6.84 16.83 14.70
N PRO A 273 6.10 17.52 15.59
CA PRO A 273 4.65 17.36 15.70
C PRO A 273 3.93 17.93 14.49
N GLY A 274 3.04 17.17 13.85
CA GLY A 274 2.29 17.64 12.67
C GLY A 274 1.11 18.57 13.00
N CYS A 275 0.71 18.68 14.28
CA CYS A 275 -0.47 19.43 14.70
C CYS A 275 -0.24 20.95 14.73
N VAL A 276 -1.21 21.73 14.24
CA VAL A 276 -1.14 23.20 14.16
C VAL A 276 -2.53 23.83 14.04
N LYS A 277 -2.75 25.06 14.53
CA LYS A 277 -3.95 25.82 14.18
C LYS A 277 -3.76 26.46 12.80
N ALA A 278 -4.32 25.86 11.76
CA ALA A 278 -4.19 26.34 10.38
C ALA A 278 -5.32 27.30 9.96
N SER A 279 -6.44 27.29 10.69
CA SER A 279 -7.71 27.93 10.31
C SER A 279 -8.25 27.45 8.95
N GLN A 280 -7.96 26.19 8.59
CA GLN A 280 -8.42 25.56 7.36
C GLN A 280 -9.72 24.80 7.62
N SER A 281 -10.77 25.07 6.83
CA SER A 281 -12.03 24.33 6.96
C SER A 281 -11.79 22.84 6.71
N ARG A 282 -12.34 21.99 7.59
CA ARG A 282 -12.35 20.54 7.40
C ARG A 282 -13.01 20.10 6.07
N ASN A 283 -14.01 20.84 5.60
CA ASN A 283 -14.55 20.70 4.24
C ASN A 283 -14.43 22.03 3.46
N PRO A 284 -13.47 22.17 2.53
CA PRO A 284 -13.33 23.35 1.68
C PRO A 284 -14.35 23.31 0.53
N THR A 285 -15.58 23.75 0.80
CA THR A 285 -16.71 23.64 -0.14
C THR A 285 -16.53 24.40 -1.47
N ASN A 286 -15.62 25.37 -1.53
CA ASN A 286 -15.24 26.08 -2.75
C ASN A 286 -14.35 25.26 -3.70
N TYR A 287 -13.79 24.12 -3.25
CA TYR A 287 -12.89 23.28 -4.06
C TYR A 287 -13.63 22.21 -4.88
N THR A 288 -14.96 22.13 -4.83
CA THR A 288 -15.78 21.25 -5.70
C THR A 288 -17.02 21.99 -6.19
N SER A 289 -17.57 21.54 -7.33
CA SER A 289 -18.85 21.99 -7.88
C SER A 289 -20.05 21.41 -7.13
N TYR A 290 -19.84 20.35 -6.35
CA TYR A 290 -20.88 19.57 -5.68
C TYR A 290 -20.50 19.28 -4.21
N PRO A 291 -20.28 20.31 -3.37
CA PRO A 291 -19.80 20.12 -2.00
C PRO A 291 -20.88 19.58 -1.08
N ASP A 292 -20.48 18.81 -0.07
CA ASP A 292 -21.35 18.53 1.06
C ASP A 292 -21.50 19.73 2.00
N GLU A 293 -22.70 20.31 2.04
CA GLU A 293 -23.04 21.42 2.94
C GLU A 293 -23.66 21.00 4.29
N ARG A 294 -23.86 19.70 4.53
CA ARG A 294 -24.43 19.15 5.78
C ARG A 294 -23.67 19.69 6.99
N ALA A 295 -24.43 20.18 7.99
CA ALA A 295 -23.84 20.81 9.17
C ALA A 295 -22.90 19.88 9.97
N SER A 296 -23.13 18.56 9.90
CA SER A 296 -22.28 17.51 10.48
C SER A 296 -20.87 17.45 9.90
N ARG A 297 -20.63 17.97 8.69
CA ARG A 297 -19.31 17.93 8.02
C ARG A 297 -18.43 19.14 8.35
N LYS A 298 -19.03 20.22 8.87
CA LYS A 298 -18.35 21.47 9.23
C LYS A 298 -17.44 21.34 10.46
N ALA A 299 -17.63 20.28 11.24
CA ALA A 299 -16.79 19.97 12.39
C ALA A 299 -16.70 18.44 12.56
N ASN A 300 -15.60 17.98 13.12
CA ASN A 300 -15.31 16.58 13.34
C ASN A 300 -16.27 15.98 14.38
N GLN A 301 -16.77 14.77 14.10
CA GLN A 301 -17.76 14.07 14.93
C GLN A 301 -17.15 12.93 15.78
N GLY A 302 -15.87 12.61 15.58
CA GLY A 302 -15.16 11.51 16.24
C GLY A 302 -14.56 11.84 17.60
N VAL A 303 -14.43 10.82 18.44
CA VAL A 303 -14.10 10.96 19.88
C VAL A 303 -12.80 11.73 20.16
N PHE A 304 -11.79 11.61 19.29
CA PHE A 304 -10.48 12.26 19.47
C PHE A 304 -10.47 13.75 19.10
N TYR A 305 -11.41 14.20 18.26
CA TYR A 305 -11.40 15.53 17.64
C TYR A 305 -12.78 16.23 17.71
N LEU A 306 -13.72 15.70 18.51
CA LEU A 306 -15.12 16.11 18.54
C LEU A 306 -15.31 17.64 18.61
N GLY A 307 -16.03 18.19 17.64
CA GLY A 307 -16.32 19.62 17.53
C GLY A 307 -15.21 20.47 16.89
N ASN A 308 -14.07 19.88 16.51
CA ASN A 308 -13.02 20.58 15.79
C ASN A 308 -13.45 20.93 14.36
N SER A 309 -13.20 22.15 13.89
CA SER A 309 -13.44 22.57 12.50
C SER A 309 -12.18 22.92 11.70
N ASP A 310 -11.00 22.86 12.33
CA ASP A 310 -9.70 23.20 11.73
C ASP A 310 -8.92 21.94 11.35
N ALA A 311 -8.78 21.65 10.05
CA ALA A 311 -8.03 20.48 9.57
C ALA A 311 -6.56 20.48 10.06
N GLY A 312 -6.01 21.65 10.42
CA GLY A 312 -4.69 21.77 11.02
C GLY A 312 -4.47 20.94 12.28
N VAL A 313 -5.49 20.68 13.11
CA VAL A 313 -5.30 19.94 14.37
C VAL A 313 -5.53 18.43 14.26
N GLU A 314 -6.06 17.96 13.13
CA GLU A 314 -6.31 16.53 12.84
C GLU A 314 -5.05 15.86 12.28
N SER A 315 -3.96 15.90 13.04
CA SER A 315 -2.65 15.42 12.57
C SER A 315 -2.32 13.98 12.97
N VAL A 316 -2.19 13.13 11.96
CA VAL A 316 -1.81 11.72 12.03
C VAL A 316 -1.01 11.41 10.73
N PRO A 317 0.19 11.99 10.55
CA PRO A 317 0.89 11.94 9.27
C PRO A 317 1.17 10.51 8.81
N HIS A 318 0.81 10.23 7.56
CA HIS A 318 0.85 8.93 6.89
C HIS A 318 0.71 9.14 5.38
N GLY A 319 1.42 8.36 4.56
CA GLY A 319 1.62 8.72 3.16
C GLY A 319 2.61 9.88 3.08
N MET A 320 3.86 9.60 2.72
CA MET A 320 4.94 10.60 2.64
C MET A 320 5.54 10.70 1.24
N GLY A 321 5.78 11.93 0.76
CA GLY A 321 6.52 12.19 -0.46
C GLY A 321 7.51 13.34 -0.31
N LEU A 322 8.63 13.25 -1.03
CA LEU A 322 9.59 14.34 -1.23
C LEU A 322 9.51 14.80 -2.69
N THR A 323 9.54 16.12 -2.93
CA THR A 323 9.42 16.68 -4.29
C THR A 323 10.64 16.43 -5.19
N TYR A 324 10.42 16.59 -6.49
CA TYR A 324 10.84 17.84 -7.17
C TYR A 324 12.00 18.62 -6.48
N ASP A 325 13.26 18.33 -6.82
CA ASP A 325 14.51 18.93 -6.29
C ASP A 325 14.64 19.03 -4.76
N GLY A 326 13.88 18.21 -4.04
CA GLY A 326 14.09 17.91 -2.63
C GLY A 326 13.75 19.04 -1.64
N LYS A 327 13.15 20.14 -2.11
CA LYS A 327 12.85 21.33 -1.27
C LYS A 327 11.66 21.15 -0.33
N TYR A 328 10.71 20.29 -0.67
CA TYR A 328 9.48 20.12 0.10
C TYR A 328 9.23 18.65 0.42
N LEU A 329 8.95 18.40 1.69
CA LEU A 329 8.42 17.14 2.19
C LEU A 329 6.92 17.32 2.39
N ALA A 330 6.11 16.40 1.90
CA ALA A 330 4.66 16.42 2.08
C ALA A 330 4.17 15.11 2.73
N THR A 331 3.14 15.24 3.56
CA THR A 331 2.49 14.12 4.25
C THR A 331 0.97 14.27 4.20
N SER A 332 0.24 13.24 3.80
CA SER A 332 -1.19 13.13 4.13
C SER A 332 -1.39 12.85 5.62
N ASP A 333 -2.61 12.98 6.13
CA ASP A 333 -3.00 12.54 7.47
C ASP A 333 -3.97 11.35 7.39
N TYR A 334 -3.61 10.25 8.04
CA TYR A 334 -4.51 9.12 8.22
C TYR A 334 -5.68 9.46 9.13
N ALA A 335 -6.71 8.64 9.07
CA ALA A 335 -7.94 8.88 9.79
C ALA A 335 -7.74 8.89 11.33
N VAL A 336 -7.32 7.75 11.88
CA VAL A 336 -6.82 7.49 13.25
C VAL A 336 -6.28 6.05 13.22
N PRO A 337 -5.21 5.70 13.95
CA PRO A 337 -4.67 4.32 13.99
C PRO A 337 -5.70 3.18 14.07
N ALA A 338 -6.72 3.31 14.91
CA ALA A 338 -7.76 2.30 15.06
C ALA A 338 -8.69 2.14 13.83
N SER A 339 -8.76 3.15 12.94
CA SER A 339 -9.56 3.06 11.71
C SER A 339 -8.94 2.16 10.64
N ILE A 340 -7.62 1.89 10.72
CA ILE A 340 -6.96 0.85 9.93
C ILE A 340 -7.68 -0.49 10.16
N GLY A 341 -8.01 -0.81 11.42
CA GLY A 341 -8.73 -2.03 11.80
C GLY A 341 -10.24 -1.93 11.62
N ALA A 342 -10.81 -0.72 11.71
CA ALA A 342 -12.23 -0.48 11.47
C ALA A 342 -12.65 -0.76 10.01
N ALA A 343 -11.73 -0.59 9.06
CA ALA A 343 -11.95 -0.88 7.65
C ALA A 343 -12.46 -2.31 7.40
N ALA A 344 -11.93 -3.27 8.16
CA ALA A 344 -12.22 -4.70 8.10
C ALA A 344 -13.56 -5.10 8.78
N ILE A 345 -14.18 -4.22 9.56
CA ILE A 345 -15.45 -4.48 10.29
C ILE A 345 -16.68 -4.08 9.44
N ASN A 346 -16.46 -3.40 8.31
CA ASN A 346 -17.44 -2.49 7.74
C ASN A 346 -18.78 -3.14 7.31
N GLY A 347 -18.80 -4.39 6.86
CA GLY A 347 -20.04 -5.08 6.49
C GLY A 347 -21.00 -5.26 7.67
N ALA A 348 -20.46 -5.60 8.84
CA ALA A 348 -21.21 -5.62 10.09
C ALA A 348 -21.40 -4.21 10.69
N LEU A 349 -20.49 -3.27 10.40
CA LEU A 349 -20.51 -1.92 10.94
C LEU A 349 -21.77 -1.15 10.52
N VAL A 350 -22.22 -1.23 9.27
CA VAL A 350 -23.48 -0.59 8.84
C VAL A 350 -24.65 -1.07 9.71
N ALA A 351 -24.78 -2.39 9.92
CA ALA A 351 -25.82 -2.97 10.76
C ALA A 351 -25.69 -2.63 12.25
N PHE A 352 -24.48 -2.35 12.72
CA PHE A 352 -24.18 -1.89 14.09
C PHE A 352 -24.49 -0.40 14.28
N CYS A 353 -24.09 0.46 13.35
CA CYS A 353 -24.30 1.90 13.38
C CYS A 353 -25.76 2.29 13.13
N ALA A 354 -26.44 1.63 12.20
CA ALA A 354 -27.88 1.83 11.97
C ALA A 354 -28.73 1.50 13.21
N LYS A 355 -28.27 0.58 14.08
CA LYS A 355 -28.93 0.24 15.35
C LYS A 355 -28.52 1.14 16.53
N ASN A 356 -27.33 1.73 16.49
CA ASN A 356 -26.76 2.57 17.56
C ASN A 356 -26.53 4.01 17.08
N GLN A 357 -27.60 4.68 16.65
CA GLN A 357 -27.57 6.13 16.34
C GLN A 357 -27.33 7.03 17.57
N SER A 358 -27.38 6.47 18.80
CA SER A 358 -27.00 7.18 20.01
C SER A 358 -25.48 7.19 20.20
N LEU A 359 -24.94 8.35 20.56
CA LEU A 359 -23.52 8.67 20.78
C LEU A 359 -22.78 7.83 21.86
N ASN A 360 -23.33 6.70 22.31
CA ASN A 360 -22.67 5.78 23.23
C ASN A 360 -21.59 4.99 22.51
N ALA A 361 -20.46 5.67 22.33
CA ALA A 361 -19.21 5.10 21.87
C ALA A 361 -18.83 3.87 22.69
N GLY A 362 -18.69 2.72 22.02
CA GLY A 362 -17.62 1.79 22.38
C GLY A 362 -16.26 2.53 22.28
N PRO A 363 -15.17 2.02 22.85
CA PRO A 363 -13.94 2.78 23.12
C PRO A 363 -13.24 3.45 21.91
N LEU A 364 -13.72 3.23 20.68
CA LEU A 364 -13.20 3.79 19.42
C LEU A 364 -14.19 4.73 18.68
N GLY A 365 -15.45 4.86 19.10
CA GLY A 365 -16.41 5.85 18.56
C GLY A 365 -16.79 5.75 17.07
N ILE A 366 -16.46 4.64 16.41
CA ILE A 366 -16.32 4.53 14.94
C ILE A 366 -17.56 5.03 14.17
N CYS A 367 -18.78 4.64 14.56
CA CYS A 367 -20.01 4.97 13.82
C CYS A 367 -20.28 6.46 13.62
N GLY A 368 -19.90 7.28 14.61
CA GLY A 368 -20.06 8.73 14.55
C GLY A 368 -18.77 9.45 14.20
N SER A 369 -17.69 8.74 13.86
CA SER A 369 -16.39 9.38 13.70
C SER A 369 -16.11 9.80 12.27
N THR A 370 -15.72 11.06 12.16
CA THR A 370 -15.01 11.62 11.00
C THR A 370 -13.55 11.78 11.38
N TYR A 371 -12.66 11.92 10.40
CA TYR A 371 -11.24 11.69 10.60
C TYR A 371 -10.33 12.57 9.72
N GLY A 372 -9.01 12.36 9.80
CA GLY A 372 -8.01 13.12 9.03
C GLY A 372 -8.30 13.18 7.52
N ALA A 373 -8.30 14.41 6.99
CA ALA A 373 -8.62 14.76 5.60
C ALA A 373 -7.66 15.84 5.05
N SER A 374 -6.46 15.94 5.61
CA SER A 374 -5.49 17.00 5.31
C SER A 374 -4.16 16.50 4.78
N VAL A 375 -3.52 17.35 3.97
CA VAL A 375 -2.11 17.24 3.58
C VAL A 375 -1.33 18.38 4.21
N ARG A 376 -0.12 18.09 4.67
CA ARG A 376 0.82 19.01 5.30
C ARG A 376 2.09 19.09 4.46
N VAL A 377 2.64 20.28 4.30
CA VAL A 377 3.92 20.50 3.60
C VAL A 377 4.93 21.11 4.57
N TRP A 378 6.17 20.65 4.49
CA TRP A 378 7.32 21.07 5.29
C TRP A 378 8.42 21.56 4.36
N GLU A 379 9.16 22.60 4.77
CA GLU A 379 10.37 23.01 4.04
C GLU A 379 11.57 22.17 4.50
N THR A 380 12.33 21.65 3.54
CA THR A 380 13.63 21.05 3.85
C THR A 380 14.69 22.14 4.01
N SER A 381 15.75 21.83 4.75
CA SER A 381 16.88 22.75 4.94
C SER A 381 17.91 22.68 3.81
N GLY A 382 17.99 21.54 3.12
CA GLY A 382 19.11 21.20 2.23
C GLY A 382 20.46 21.13 2.96
N VAL A 383 20.48 20.92 4.28
CA VAL A 383 21.68 20.92 5.12
C VAL A 383 21.70 19.70 6.03
N TYR A 384 22.83 19.00 6.05
CA TYR A 384 23.13 17.92 6.97
C TYR A 384 24.36 18.27 7.82
N ASN A 385 24.25 18.13 9.14
CA ASN A 385 25.39 18.12 10.05
C ASN A 385 25.34 16.86 10.90
N LYS A 386 26.37 16.03 10.80
CA LYS A 386 26.59 14.91 11.71
C LYS A 386 26.46 15.35 13.18
N ASP A 387 25.80 14.52 13.99
CA ASP A 387 25.55 14.70 15.42
C ASP A 387 24.55 15.82 15.78
N LYS A 388 23.99 16.57 14.80
CA LYS A 388 22.78 17.38 15.01
C LYS A 388 21.57 16.56 14.63
N THR A 389 20.62 16.40 15.53
CA THR A 389 19.44 15.56 15.36
C THR A 389 18.28 16.27 14.66
N ARG A 390 18.26 17.60 14.70
CA ARG A 390 17.22 18.46 14.14
C ARG A 390 17.84 19.43 13.14
N ASP A 391 18.06 18.99 11.91
CA ASP A 391 18.51 19.88 10.83
C ASP A 391 18.01 19.56 9.42
N SER A 392 17.30 18.46 9.15
CA SER A 392 16.70 18.19 7.83
C SER A 392 15.56 19.14 7.47
N LEU A 393 14.74 19.54 8.45
CA LEU A 393 13.60 20.44 8.24
C LEU A 393 13.92 21.87 8.69
N LYS A 394 13.39 22.83 7.94
CA LYS A 394 13.56 24.27 8.14
C LYS A 394 12.30 24.88 8.74
N GLU A 395 12.47 25.88 9.60
CA GLU A 395 11.35 26.71 10.05
C GLU A 395 10.77 27.57 8.91
N ALA A 396 9.59 27.20 8.41
CA ALA A 396 8.82 27.98 7.43
C ALA A 396 8.15 29.24 8.03
N LYS A 397 7.86 29.24 9.34
CA LYS A 397 7.25 30.37 10.09
C LYS A 397 5.92 30.85 9.48
N VAL A 398 5.15 29.91 8.95
CA VAL A 398 3.81 30.19 8.43
C VAL A 398 2.80 30.26 9.57
N TYR A 399 2.83 29.32 10.51
CA TYR A 399 1.89 29.27 11.63
C TYR A 399 2.59 29.56 12.96
N ASP A 400 2.04 30.48 13.76
CA ASP A 400 2.66 30.89 15.04
C ASP A 400 2.74 29.75 16.06
N ALA A 401 1.80 28.79 16.00
CA ALA A 401 1.80 27.63 16.86
C ALA A 401 2.90 26.61 16.48
N ASN A 402 3.24 26.46 15.21
CA ASN A 402 4.17 25.45 14.71
C ASN A 402 5.06 26.04 13.61
N SER A 403 6.33 26.31 13.94
CA SER A 403 7.24 27.04 13.06
C SER A 403 7.74 26.26 11.84
N TYR A 404 7.55 24.93 11.78
CA TYR A 404 8.11 24.07 10.73
C TYR A 404 7.14 23.75 9.59
N ILE A 405 5.82 23.79 9.84
CA ILE A 405 4.82 23.53 8.80
C ILE A 405 4.72 24.75 7.87
N ARG A 406 4.83 24.52 6.57
CA ARG A 406 4.68 25.52 5.49
C ARG A 406 3.22 25.69 5.08
N SER A 407 2.47 24.61 4.95
CA SER A 407 1.05 24.66 4.63
C SER A 407 0.32 23.45 5.21
N VAL A 408 -0.96 23.65 5.50
CA VAL A 408 -1.95 22.59 5.68
C VAL A 408 -3.06 22.88 4.68
N SER A 409 -3.56 21.84 4.03
CA SER A 409 -4.71 21.91 3.12
C SER A 409 -5.62 20.72 3.35
N ALA A 410 -6.93 20.96 3.50
CA ALA A 410 -7.94 19.91 3.49
C ALA A 410 -8.29 19.49 2.05
N VAL A 411 -8.71 18.24 1.87
CA VAL A 411 -9.35 17.77 0.64
C VAL A 411 -10.87 17.98 0.71
N PRO A 412 -11.55 18.30 -0.40
CA PRO A 412 -13.00 18.53 -0.42
C PRO A 412 -13.79 17.24 -0.23
N ASP A 413 -14.94 17.38 0.41
CA ASP A 413 -15.95 16.34 0.54
C ASP A 413 -17.03 16.49 -0.54
N GLY A 414 -17.53 15.36 -1.03
CA GLY A 414 -18.28 15.29 -2.28
C GLY A 414 -19.81 15.25 -2.12
N PRO A 415 -20.52 14.91 -3.21
CA PRO A 415 -21.97 14.83 -3.19
C PRO A 415 -22.52 13.56 -2.53
N ARG A 416 -21.71 12.54 -2.21
CA ARG A 416 -22.23 11.37 -1.52
C ARG A 416 -22.70 11.73 -0.12
N HIS A 417 -23.73 11.02 0.31
CA HIS A 417 -24.18 11.04 1.69
C HIS A 417 -24.16 9.63 2.24
N GLU A 418 -23.14 9.30 3.03
CA GLU A 418 -22.99 7.98 3.62
C GLU A 418 -23.69 7.83 4.97
N GLU A 419 -24.15 6.60 5.25
CA GLU A 419 -24.66 6.22 6.58
C GLU A 419 -23.53 6.05 7.61
N VAL A 420 -22.33 5.69 7.13
CA VAL A 420 -21.11 5.56 7.93
C VAL A 420 -20.20 6.73 7.58
N LEU A 421 -20.00 7.66 8.51
CA LEU A 421 -19.30 8.93 8.27
C LEU A 421 -17.82 8.80 7.85
N PHE A 422 -17.23 7.62 7.96
CA PHE A 422 -15.88 7.25 7.51
C PHE A 422 -15.82 6.81 6.04
N HIS A 423 -16.98 6.60 5.39
CA HIS A 423 -17.07 6.23 3.97
C HIS A 423 -17.22 7.46 3.06
N GLU A 424 -17.39 8.65 3.62
CA GLU A 424 -17.48 9.93 2.93
C GLU A 424 -16.14 10.23 2.21
N GLU A 425 -16.20 10.94 1.08
CA GLU A 425 -15.12 11.06 0.10
C GLU A 425 -13.77 11.50 0.68
N ASN A 426 -13.78 12.44 1.63
CA ASN A 426 -12.54 13.04 2.16
C ASN A 426 -11.84 12.23 3.27
N GLU A 427 -12.40 11.09 3.69
CA GLU A 427 -12.03 10.44 4.95
C GLU A 427 -10.88 9.43 4.81
N GLY A 428 -9.85 9.60 5.65
CA GLY A 428 -8.76 8.63 5.79
C GLY A 428 -7.82 8.62 4.60
N LEU A 429 -7.07 9.72 4.42
CA LEU A 429 -6.02 9.80 3.42
C LEU A 429 -4.91 8.80 3.75
N MET A 430 -4.62 7.92 2.80
CA MET A 430 -3.63 6.86 2.92
C MET A 430 -2.37 7.21 2.13
N ALA A 431 -2.42 6.96 0.83
CA ALA A 431 -1.27 7.07 -0.05
C ALA A 431 -0.93 8.53 -0.37
N PHE A 432 0.36 8.79 -0.59
CA PHE A 432 0.86 10.05 -1.11
C PHE A 432 1.84 9.81 -2.25
N GLY A 433 1.78 10.63 -3.31
CA GLY A 433 2.70 10.53 -4.43
C GLY A 433 2.98 11.89 -5.07
N LEU A 434 4.20 12.05 -5.56
CA LEU A 434 4.70 13.26 -6.22
C LEU A 434 5.26 12.91 -7.59
N ALA A 435 5.33 13.91 -8.45
CA ALA A 435 6.05 13.83 -9.69
C ALA A 435 7.57 13.66 -9.46
N HIS A 436 8.21 12.88 -10.32
CA HIS A 436 9.65 12.58 -10.32
C HIS A 436 10.43 13.51 -11.24
N GLN A 437 9.77 14.13 -12.21
CA GLN A 437 10.36 15.12 -13.11
C GLN A 437 10.12 16.53 -12.58
N SER A 438 10.92 17.49 -13.05
CA SER A 438 10.72 18.91 -12.76
C SER A 438 9.66 19.56 -13.65
N HIS A 439 9.54 19.04 -14.87
CA HIS A 439 8.67 19.56 -15.92
C HIS A 439 8.66 18.58 -17.10
N HIS A 440 7.77 18.84 -18.05
CA HIS A 440 7.94 18.43 -19.44
C HIS A 440 7.90 19.64 -20.38
N CYS A 441 8.36 19.45 -21.62
CA CYS A 441 8.19 20.42 -22.70
C CYS A 441 6.96 20.07 -23.56
N VAL A 442 6.25 21.07 -24.08
CA VAL A 442 5.12 20.84 -25.00
C VAL A 442 5.60 20.09 -26.25
N GLY A 443 4.95 18.96 -26.56
CA GLY A 443 5.36 18.08 -27.67
C GLY A 443 6.54 17.15 -27.35
N GLN A 444 7.04 17.12 -26.10
CA GLN A 444 8.06 16.17 -25.66
C GLN A 444 7.65 14.72 -25.97
N LYS A 445 8.62 13.88 -26.33
CA LYS A 445 8.40 12.44 -26.52
C LYS A 445 7.76 11.82 -25.28
N GLY A 446 6.59 11.19 -25.45
CA GLY A 446 5.73 10.66 -24.39
C GLY A 446 4.56 11.58 -23.99
N TRP A 447 4.68 12.87 -24.28
CA TRP A 447 3.76 13.97 -23.96
C TRP A 447 3.10 14.61 -25.20
N GLU A 448 3.36 14.11 -26.42
CA GLU A 448 2.65 14.55 -27.62
C GLU A 448 1.18 14.10 -27.55
N ASN A 449 0.27 15.06 -27.59
CA ASN A 449 -1.17 14.85 -27.36
C ASN A 449 -2.04 15.04 -28.62
N LEU A 450 -1.45 15.42 -29.75
CA LEU A 450 -2.12 15.72 -31.02
C LEU A 450 -3.23 16.79 -30.91
N GLY A 451 -3.09 17.73 -29.96
CA GLY A 451 -4.10 18.75 -29.65
C GLY A 451 -5.30 18.22 -28.85
N ASP A 452 -5.25 16.99 -28.35
CA ASP A 452 -6.27 16.43 -27.45
C ASP A 452 -5.84 16.65 -25.98
N PRO A 453 -6.45 17.60 -25.25
CA PRO A 453 -6.07 17.91 -23.86
C PRO A 453 -6.24 16.72 -22.90
N SER A 454 -7.01 15.69 -23.29
CA SER A 454 -7.25 14.50 -22.49
C SER A 454 -6.34 13.31 -22.81
N TYR A 455 -5.38 13.50 -23.71
CA TYR A 455 -4.40 12.48 -24.10
C TYR A 455 -4.98 11.18 -24.67
N ASP A 456 -6.28 11.14 -24.99
CA ASP A 456 -6.91 10.00 -25.66
C ASP A 456 -6.33 9.77 -27.06
N ALA A 457 -6.10 10.84 -27.82
CA ALA A 457 -5.40 10.75 -29.09
C ALA A 457 -3.96 10.21 -28.94
N ALA A 458 -3.27 10.58 -27.85
CA ALA A 458 -1.85 10.24 -27.60
C ALA A 458 -1.59 8.73 -27.54
N VAL A 459 -2.54 7.96 -27.01
CA VAL A 459 -2.42 6.50 -26.87
C VAL A 459 -2.90 5.72 -28.10
N THR A 460 -3.54 6.38 -29.08
CA THR A 460 -3.92 5.73 -30.36
C THR A 460 -2.68 5.33 -31.17
N LYS A 461 -2.84 4.45 -32.18
CA LYS A 461 -1.73 4.11 -33.12
C LYS A 461 -1.07 5.36 -33.74
N THR A 462 -1.85 6.40 -34.03
CA THR A 462 -1.34 7.67 -34.57
C THR A 462 -0.60 8.48 -33.50
N GLY A 463 -1.15 8.58 -32.29
CA GLY A 463 -0.50 9.27 -31.16
C GLY A 463 0.80 8.61 -30.72
N VAL A 464 0.82 7.27 -30.67
CA VAL A 464 2.04 6.51 -30.39
C VAL A 464 3.11 6.75 -31.46
N ALA A 465 2.73 6.72 -32.74
CA ALA A 465 3.66 7.01 -33.83
C ALA A 465 4.15 8.48 -33.82
N ALA A 466 3.31 9.43 -33.42
CA ALA A 466 3.71 10.84 -33.26
C ALA A 466 4.67 11.02 -32.08
N ASN A 467 4.39 10.39 -30.94
CA ASN A 467 5.29 10.35 -29.78
C ASN A 467 6.64 9.73 -30.15
N ASP A 468 6.66 8.57 -30.82
CA ASP A 468 7.89 7.91 -31.30
C ASP A 468 8.68 8.76 -32.31
N ALA A 469 8.02 9.64 -33.06
CA ALA A 469 8.63 10.55 -34.02
C ALA A 469 9.05 11.91 -33.42
N SER A 470 8.61 12.25 -32.21
CA SER A 470 9.00 13.51 -31.56
C SER A 470 10.50 13.51 -31.24
N LYS A 471 11.11 14.68 -31.44
CA LYS A 471 12.52 14.98 -31.14
C LYS A 471 12.68 15.95 -29.99
N VAL A 472 11.58 16.36 -29.36
CA VAL A 472 11.58 17.25 -28.20
C VAL A 472 11.86 16.42 -26.96
N SER A 473 12.90 16.80 -26.25
CA SER A 473 13.33 16.29 -24.95
C SER A 473 12.91 17.25 -23.83
N SER A 474 13.07 16.81 -22.59
CA SER A 474 12.94 17.68 -21.41
C SER A 474 14.06 18.73 -21.29
N SER A 475 15.05 18.74 -22.18
CA SER A 475 16.16 19.70 -22.17
C SER A 475 15.99 20.86 -23.16
N ASP A 476 14.95 20.81 -24.01
CA ASP A 476 14.70 21.80 -25.07
C ASP A 476 13.95 23.05 -24.58
N CYS A 477 13.35 23.00 -23.38
CA CYS A 477 12.71 24.12 -22.70
C CYS A 477 13.24 24.30 -21.27
N LYS A 478 12.93 25.42 -20.63
CA LYS A 478 13.33 25.74 -19.24
C LYS A 478 12.30 26.68 -18.60
N ALA A 479 12.36 26.82 -17.27
CA ALA A 479 11.45 27.67 -16.51
C ALA A 479 11.37 29.10 -17.07
N GLY A 480 10.18 29.50 -17.50
CA GLY A 480 9.89 30.80 -18.12
C GLY A 480 9.69 30.78 -19.64
N ASP A 481 10.05 29.68 -20.32
CA ASP A 481 9.70 29.47 -21.73
C ASP A 481 8.21 29.08 -21.86
N PRO A 482 7.51 29.44 -22.97
CA PRO A 482 6.06 29.25 -23.11
C PRO A 482 5.63 27.78 -23.32
N ASP A 483 6.59 26.90 -23.57
CA ASP A 483 6.44 25.45 -23.75
C ASP A 483 6.88 24.65 -22.51
N TYR A 484 7.32 25.32 -21.44
CA TYR A 484 7.70 24.68 -20.17
C TYR A 484 6.48 24.43 -19.27
N VAL A 485 6.24 23.17 -18.90
CA VAL A 485 5.10 22.78 -18.04
C VAL A 485 5.61 22.16 -16.73
N PRO A 486 5.58 22.87 -15.59
CA PRO A 486 6.14 22.42 -14.32
C PRO A 486 5.36 21.25 -13.70
N HIS A 487 6.07 20.39 -12.98
CA HIS A 487 5.52 19.26 -12.23
C HIS A 487 5.56 19.53 -10.71
N ASP A 488 4.92 20.62 -10.26
CA ASP A 488 4.83 20.99 -8.84
C ASP A 488 3.67 20.28 -8.09
N GLY A 489 2.96 19.39 -8.79
CA GLY A 489 1.75 18.73 -8.31
C GLY A 489 1.97 17.45 -7.50
N ALA A 490 0.91 17.05 -6.79
CA ALA A 490 0.89 15.90 -5.91
C ALA A 490 -0.46 15.18 -5.93
N PHE A 491 -0.41 13.90 -5.57
CA PHE A 491 -1.57 13.02 -5.44
C PHE A 491 -1.69 12.53 -3.99
N THR A 492 -2.92 12.37 -3.52
CA THR A 492 -3.23 11.61 -2.30
C THR A 492 -4.54 10.86 -2.50
N ALA A 493 -4.78 9.78 -1.76
CA ALA A 493 -6.02 9.01 -1.91
C ALA A 493 -6.68 8.73 -0.56
N SER A 494 -8.01 8.90 -0.49
CA SER A 494 -8.81 8.43 0.64
C SER A 494 -9.08 6.94 0.50
N MET A 495 -8.69 6.17 1.52
CA MET A 495 -8.81 4.71 1.46
C MET A 495 -10.27 4.26 1.57
N CYS A 496 -10.98 4.78 2.58
CA CYS A 496 -12.40 4.50 2.77
C CYS A 496 -13.34 5.56 2.20
N GLY A 497 -12.85 6.77 1.90
CA GLY A 497 -13.56 7.65 0.96
C GLY A 497 -13.53 7.12 -0.48
N GLY A 498 -12.49 6.38 -0.89
CA GLY A 498 -12.40 5.75 -2.21
C GLY A 498 -11.98 6.69 -3.34
N VAL A 499 -11.42 7.86 -3.02
CA VAL A 499 -11.18 8.95 -3.98
C VAL A 499 -9.68 9.24 -4.12
N LEU A 500 -9.20 9.28 -5.37
CA LEU A 500 -7.92 9.89 -5.71
C LEU A 500 -8.09 11.41 -5.85
N TYR A 501 -7.28 12.16 -5.12
CA TYR A 501 -7.18 13.61 -5.16
C TYR A 501 -5.88 14.06 -5.82
N TYR A 502 -5.92 15.22 -6.46
CA TYR A 502 -4.76 15.90 -7.05
C TYR A 502 -4.68 17.36 -6.63
N SER A 503 -3.47 17.84 -6.35
CA SER A 503 -3.12 19.25 -6.25
C SER A 503 -2.11 19.60 -7.34
N PRO A 504 -2.26 20.70 -8.09
CA PRO A 504 -1.34 21.06 -9.16
C PRO A 504 -0.06 21.76 -8.69
N ASP A 505 -0.06 22.32 -7.48
CA ASP A 505 1.07 23.02 -6.89
C ASP A 505 1.03 22.91 -5.37
N ILE A 506 1.87 22.05 -4.80
CA ILE A 506 2.02 21.91 -3.34
C ILE A 506 2.91 22.99 -2.71
N THR A 507 3.63 23.77 -3.53
CA THR A 507 4.63 24.74 -3.05
C THR A 507 3.98 26.01 -2.47
N ILE A 508 2.69 26.23 -2.74
CA ILE A 508 1.88 27.34 -2.23
C ILE A 508 1.98 27.41 -0.69
N SER A 509 2.27 28.60 -0.13
CA SER A 509 2.35 28.78 1.33
C SER A 509 0.96 28.73 1.96
N GLY A 510 0.84 28.32 3.22
CA GLY A 510 -0.40 28.42 4.01
C GLY A 510 -0.90 29.86 4.26
N LYS A 511 -0.20 30.88 3.73
CA LYS A 511 -0.59 32.29 3.70
C LYS A 511 -1.02 32.79 2.31
N ASP A 512 -0.69 32.06 1.25
CA ASP A 512 -0.91 32.50 -0.13
C ASP A 512 -2.25 31.97 -0.64
N THR A 513 -3.00 32.81 -1.36
CA THR A 513 -4.32 32.45 -1.91
C THR A 513 -4.18 31.67 -3.21
N ASN A 514 -4.93 30.58 -3.35
CA ASN A 514 -4.96 29.73 -4.54
C ASN A 514 -6.08 30.10 -5.55
N ALA A 515 -6.09 29.42 -6.71
CA ALA A 515 -7.05 29.65 -7.81
C ALA A 515 -8.53 29.44 -7.46
N TYR A 516 -8.84 28.86 -6.29
CA TYR A 516 -10.21 28.70 -5.77
C TYR A 516 -10.54 29.65 -4.61
N GLY A 517 -9.61 30.53 -4.22
CA GLY A 517 -9.80 31.53 -3.16
C GLY A 517 -9.58 31.01 -1.74
N GLY A 518 -9.14 29.77 -1.55
CA GLY A 518 -8.62 29.28 -0.28
C GLY A 518 -7.14 29.63 -0.10
N VAL A 519 -6.55 29.31 1.05
CA VAL A 519 -5.10 29.49 1.30
C VAL A 519 -4.35 28.16 1.23
N GLY A 520 -3.07 28.18 0.87
CA GLY A 520 -2.27 26.98 0.64
C GLY A 520 -2.69 26.20 -0.61
N PRO A 521 -2.12 25.00 -0.84
CA PRO A 521 -2.51 24.12 -1.94
C PRO A 521 -4.01 23.82 -1.94
N TYR A 522 -4.60 23.65 -3.13
CA TYR A 522 -5.98 23.16 -3.26
C TYR A 522 -5.98 21.73 -3.80
N TRP A 523 -6.98 20.94 -3.39
CA TRP A 523 -7.12 19.55 -3.80
C TRP A 523 -8.41 19.36 -4.55
N ARG A 524 -8.35 18.62 -5.66
CA ARG A 524 -9.49 18.28 -6.50
C ARG A 524 -9.65 16.76 -6.57
N PRO A 525 -10.88 16.23 -6.46
CA PRO A 525 -11.14 14.83 -6.73
C PRO A 525 -10.98 14.58 -8.23
N VAL A 526 -10.25 13.53 -8.59
CA VAL A 526 -9.97 13.20 -10.00
C VAL A 526 -10.44 11.81 -10.40
N TYR A 527 -10.60 10.90 -9.45
CA TYR A 527 -11.16 9.57 -9.68
C TYR A 527 -11.80 9.02 -8.40
N ASP A 528 -13.11 8.81 -8.39
CA ASP A 528 -13.86 8.20 -7.29
C ASP A 528 -14.22 6.74 -7.63
N VAL A 529 -13.83 5.80 -6.77
CA VAL A 529 -14.12 4.35 -6.89
C VAL A 529 -15.34 3.97 -6.03
N GLY A 530 -15.83 4.86 -5.18
CA GLY A 530 -16.95 4.67 -4.27
C GLY A 530 -16.53 4.33 -2.84
N PRO A 531 -17.46 4.48 -1.88
CA PRO A 531 -17.19 4.30 -0.46
C PRO A 531 -16.49 2.97 -0.20
N CYS A 532 -15.47 2.97 0.65
CA CYS A 532 -14.76 1.80 1.18
C CYS A 532 -14.37 0.72 0.14
N SER A 533 -14.11 1.16 -1.08
CA SER A 533 -13.49 0.37 -2.14
C SER A 533 -12.01 0.05 -1.84
N GLY A 534 -11.35 0.85 -0.99
CA GLY A 534 -10.00 0.60 -0.50
C GLY A 534 -8.92 1.08 -1.46
N VAL A 535 -8.90 2.38 -1.78
CA VAL A 535 -7.82 2.94 -2.59
C VAL A 535 -6.55 3.03 -1.72
N SER A 536 -5.54 2.25 -2.10
CA SER A 536 -4.36 2.03 -1.26
C SER A 536 -3.07 2.62 -1.87
N TYR A 537 -1.90 2.23 -1.36
CA TYR A 537 -0.58 2.76 -1.69
C TYR A 537 -0.26 2.65 -3.19
N PHE A 538 -0.42 3.76 -3.91
CA PHE A 538 -0.20 3.89 -5.34
C PHE A 538 1.24 4.35 -5.66
N THR A 539 1.63 4.25 -6.94
CA THR A 539 2.93 4.70 -7.43
C THR A 539 2.82 5.40 -8.78
N LEU A 540 3.70 6.36 -9.07
CA LEU A 540 3.79 7.00 -10.40
C LEU A 540 4.95 6.39 -11.21
N SER A 541 4.81 6.37 -12.54
CA SER A 541 5.92 6.06 -13.44
C SER A 541 7.03 7.12 -13.37
N ASP A 542 8.26 6.73 -13.70
CA ASP A 542 9.44 7.62 -13.63
C ASP A 542 9.39 8.81 -14.62
N ASP A 543 8.47 8.74 -15.58
CA ASP A 543 8.16 9.78 -16.55
C ASP A 543 6.87 10.55 -16.22
N ASP A 544 6.28 10.31 -15.05
CA ASP A 544 5.06 10.94 -14.50
C ASP A 544 3.79 10.77 -15.36
N ARG A 545 3.81 9.94 -16.40
CA ARG A 545 2.69 9.80 -17.34
C ARG A 545 1.56 8.92 -16.80
N PHE A 546 1.88 7.96 -15.95
CA PHE A 546 0.91 7.00 -15.42
C PHE A 546 1.01 6.84 -13.91
N LEU A 547 -0.15 6.70 -13.26
CA LEU A 547 -0.29 6.34 -11.84
C LEU A 547 -0.86 4.92 -11.76
N ILE A 548 -0.25 4.05 -10.97
CA ILE A 548 -0.66 2.66 -10.76
C ILE A 548 -1.34 2.58 -9.40
N GLN A 549 -2.65 2.35 -9.40
CA GLN A 549 -3.52 2.48 -8.21
C GLN A 549 -4.09 1.12 -7.81
N PRO A 550 -3.77 0.58 -6.62
CA PRO A 550 -4.45 -0.57 -6.06
C PRO A 550 -5.84 -0.20 -5.51
N VAL A 551 -6.80 -1.09 -5.71
CA VAL A 551 -8.13 -1.08 -5.10
C VAL A 551 -8.28 -2.40 -4.34
N SER A 552 -8.15 -2.33 -3.01
CA SER A 552 -8.06 -3.49 -2.12
C SER A 552 -9.39 -4.24 -1.95
N GLY A 553 -10.52 -3.64 -2.33
CA GLY A 553 -11.83 -4.27 -2.28
C GLY A 553 -12.25 -4.68 -0.87
N ILE A 554 -12.11 -3.77 0.10
CA ILE A 554 -12.20 -4.10 1.55
C ILE A 554 -13.60 -4.63 1.94
N GLN A 555 -14.66 -4.28 1.21
CA GLN A 555 -15.95 -4.95 1.39
C GLN A 555 -15.95 -6.32 0.70
N SER A 556 -16.68 -7.24 1.30
CA SER A 556 -16.97 -8.56 0.73
C SER A 556 -18.48 -8.75 0.64
N PRO A 557 -19.00 -9.47 -0.36
CA PRO A 557 -20.43 -9.57 -0.57
C PRO A 557 -21.07 -10.50 0.49
N PRO A 558 -22.31 -10.24 0.93
CA PRO A 558 -22.99 -11.04 1.96
C PRO A 558 -23.18 -12.51 1.55
N SER A 559 -22.99 -12.82 0.27
CA SER A 559 -23.09 -14.14 -0.33
C SER A 559 -21.85 -15.01 -0.14
N ILE A 560 -20.72 -14.46 0.30
CA ILE A 560 -19.49 -15.19 0.61
C ILE A 560 -19.23 -15.09 2.11
N ASP A 561 -19.12 -13.87 2.63
CA ASP A 561 -19.02 -13.60 4.07
C ASP A 561 -20.42 -13.34 4.66
N PRO A 562 -20.89 -14.09 5.67
CA PRO A 562 -22.13 -13.79 6.39
C PRO A 562 -22.17 -12.42 7.08
N SER A 563 -20.99 -11.86 7.39
CA SER A 563 -20.79 -10.49 7.91
C SER A 563 -20.64 -9.45 6.80
N GLY A 564 -20.73 -9.89 5.54
CA GLY A 564 -20.40 -9.11 4.36
C GLY A 564 -21.35 -7.96 4.13
N SER A 565 -20.89 -6.98 3.36
CA SER A 565 -21.54 -5.69 3.23
C SER A 565 -22.65 -5.69 2.19
N ALA A 566 -23.85 -5.30 2.63
CA ALA A 566 -24.99 -5.07 1.74
C ALA A 566 -24.71 -3.99 0.67
N VAL A 567 -23.65 -3.18 0.82
CA VAL A 567 -23.26 -2.15 -0.16
C VAL A 567 -22.14 -2.57 -1.13
N PHE A 568 -21.72 -3.84 -1.15
CA PHE A 568 -20.63 -4.36 -2.02
C PHE A 568 -20.78 -4.04 -3.54
N ASP A 569 -22.01 -3.90 -4.03
CA ASP A 569 -22.32 -3.49 -5.40
C ASP A 569 -23.38 -2.35 -5.40
N ARG A 570 -23.35 -1.45 -4.40
CA ARG A 570 -24.40 -0.44 -4.20
C ARG A 570 -24.52 0.52 -5.38
N ASP A 571 -23.41 1.14 -5.75
CA ASP A 571 -23.43 2.22 -6.74
C ASP A 571 -23.30 1.71 -8.17
N TYR A 572 -22.61 0.58 -8.34
CA TYR A 572 -22.45 -0.12 -9.61
C TYR A 572 -21.96 -1.56 -9.40
N PRO A 573 -22.18 -2.47 -10.37
CA PRO A 573 -21.70 -3.84 -10.29
C PRO A 573 -20.17 -3.92 -10.24
N ARG A 574 -19.65 -4.74 -9.32
CA ARG A 574 -18.23 -4.95 -9.00
C ARG A 574 -17.51 -3.75 -8.35
N GLN A 575 -18.23 -2.84 -7.70
CA GLN A 575 -17.68 -1.67 -7.00
C GLN A 575 -16.48 -2.03 -6.10
N HIS A 576 -16.62 -3.08 -5.28
CA HIS A 576 -15.59 -3.54 -4.37
C HIS A 576 -14.79 -4.75 -4.87
N SER A 577 -14.79 -5.02 -6.18
CA SER A 577 -13.88 -6.04 -6.76
C SER A 577 -12.42 -5.58 -6.69
N ARG A 578 -11.55 -6.49 -6.24
CA ARG A 578 -10.11 -6.28 -6.12
C ARG A 578 -9.50 -6.09 -7.50
N ARG A 579 -8.74 -5.00 -7.65
CA ARG A 579 -8.13 -4.61 -8.91
C ARG A 579 -6.92 -3.71 -8.73
N VAL A 580 -6.00 -3.75 -9.69
CA VAL A 580 -4.96 -2.73 -9.86
C VAL A 580 -5.24 -1.99 -11.15
N LEU A 581 -5.35 -0.67 -11.08
CA LEU A 581 -5.62 0.24 -12.19
C LEU A 581 -4.32 0.90 -12.66
N THR A 582 -4.24 1.23 -13.95
CA THR A 582 -3.22 2.12 -14.51
C THR A 582 -3.93 3.32 -15.12
N VAL A 583 -3.65 4.48 -14.55
CA VAL A 583 -4.37 5.76 -14.71
C VAL A 583 -3.48 6.72 -15.49
N ASP A 584 -3.99 7.31 -16.58
CA ASP A 584 -3.29 8.35 -17.35
C ASP A 584 -3.47 9.70 -16.67
N VAL A 585 -2.39 10.24 -16.09
CA VAL A 585 -2.43 11.48 -15.29
C VAL A 585 -1.85 12.69 -16.05
N ARG A 586 -1.40 12.50 -17.30
CA ARG A 586 -0.93 13.60 -18.16
C ARG A 586 -1.93 14.74 -18.35
N PRO A 587 -3.26 14.53 -18.44
CA PRO A 587 -4.22 15.63 -18.55
C PRO A 587 -4.20 16.59 -17.36
N LEU A 588 -3.83 16.10 -16.17
CA LEU A 588 -3.68 16.90 -14.95
C LEU A 588 -2.34 17.65 -14.93
N LEU A 589 -1.23 16.94 -15.18
CA LEU A 589 0.12 17.53 -15.18
C LEU A 589 0.32 18.55 -16.31
N ALA A 590 -0.35 18.36 -17.46
CA ALA A 590 -0.35 19.31 -18.58
C ALA A 590 -0.94 20.69 -18.26
N LYS A 591 -1.60 20.85 -17.10
CA LYS A 591 -2.08 22.15 -16.59
C LYS A 591 -1.01 22.94 -15.84
N GLY A 592 0.16 22.35 -15.58
CA GLY A 592 1.21 22.93 -14.75
C GLY A 592 0.66 23.31 -13.37
N LYS A 593 0.96 24.54 -12.93
CA LYS A 593 0.51 25.08 -11.63
C LYS A 593 -1.00 25.29 -11.51
N ALA A 594 -1.73 25.37 -12.63
CA ALA A 594 -3.19 25.55 -12.67
C ALA A 594 -3.70 26.65 -11.70
N ASP A 595 -3.03 27.80 -11.73
CA ASP A 595 -3.07 28.90 -10.76
C ASP A 595 -4.01 30.07 -11.15
N THR A 596 -4.63 30.01 -12.34
CA THR A 596 -5.63 31.00 -12.80
C THR A 596 -7.04 30.39 -12.89
N ALA A 597 -8.06 31.24 -13.05
CA ALA A 597 -9.45 30.79 -13.21
C ALA A 597 -9.66 29.94 -14.48
N GLU A 598 -8.83 30.14 -15.49
CA GLU A 598 -8.82 29.48 -16.79
C GLU A 598 -7.96 28.19 -16.80
N THR A 599 -6.86 28.17 -16.04
CA THR A 599 -5.93 27.02 -16.00
C THR A 599 -6.26 26.01 -14.91
N ARG A 600 -6.98 26.39 -13.84
CA ARG A 600 -7.38 25.52 -12.73
C ARG A 600 -7.99 24.19 -13.19
N ILE A 601 -7.74 23.13 -12.41
CA ILE A 601 -8.20 21.77 -12.70
C ILE A 601 -9.73 21.71 -12.71
N ALA A 602 -10.33 21.41 -13.87
CA ALA A 602 -11.77 21.34 -14.05
C ALA A 602 -12.37 20.00 -13.62
N CYS A 603 -11.57 18.93 -13.60
CA CYS A 603 -11.99 17.63 -13.08
C CYS A 603 -12.54 17.73 -11.65
N ASP A 604 -13.63 17.02 -11.38
CA ASP A 604 -14.43 17.11 -10.17
C ASP A 604 -15.19 15.79 -9.90
N PHE A 605 -15.89 15.71 -8.77
CA PHE A 605 -16.83 14.64 -8.47
C PHE A 605 -17.89 14.48 -9.57
N PRO A 606 -18.38 13.25 -9.82
CA PRO A 606 -19.56 13.08 -10.67
C PRO A 606 -20.75 13.85 -10.06
N PRO A 607 -21.66 14.44 -10.88
CA PRO A 607 -22.77 15.23 -10.35
C PRO A 607 -23.67 14.43 -9.39
N PRO A 608 -24.35 15.08 -8.42
CA PRO A 608 -25.28 14.41 -7.54
C PRO A 608 -26.47 13.83 -8.30
N ASP A 609 -26.99 12.69 -7.81
CA ASP A 609 -28.25 12.11 -8.25
C ASP A 609 -29.14 11.81 -7.05
N ALA A 610 -30.03 12.74 -6.74
CA ALA A 610 -30.95 12.64 -5.61
C ALA A 610 -32.02 11.54 -5.75
N ALA A 611 -32.12 10.87 -6.92
CA ALA A 611 -32.94 9.67 -7.06
C ALA A 611 -32.25 8.41 -6.52
N ARG A 612 -30.92 8.45 -6.29
CA ARG A 612 -30.12 7.36 -5.74
C ARG A 612 -29.92 7.54 -4.23
N PRO A 613 -29.93 6.47 -3.41
CA PRO A 613 -29.89 6.58 -1.95
C PRO A 613 -28.72 7.40 -1.39
N ALA A 614 -27.54 7.29 -2.00
CA ALA A 614 -26.33 8.00 -1.60
C ALA A 614 -26.10 9.31 -2.37
N ASN A 615 -27.12 9.88 -3.02
CA ASN A 615 -27.06 11.19 -3.70
C ASN A 615 -25.97 11.34 -4.80
N THR A 616 -25.51 10.25 -5.43
CA THR A 616 -24.39 10.28 -6.40
C THR A 616 -24.74 9.66 -7.75
N SER A 617 -24.22 10.23 -8.84
CA SER A 617 -24.21 9.60 -10.18
C SER A 617 -22.95 8.75 -10.47
N LEU A 618 -22.11 8.50 -9.46
CA LEU A 618 -21.03 7.52 -9.52
C LEU A 618 -21.54 6.17 -10.06
N GLY A 619 -20.78 5.56 -10.97
CA GLY A 619 -21.15 4.25 -11.52
C GLY A 619 -22.29 4.26 -12.55
N THR A 620 -22.87 5.43 -12.87
CA THR A 620 -23.79 5.57 -14.01
C THR A 620 -23.01 5.57 -15.34
N SER A 621 -23.69 5.40 -16.48
CA SER A 621 -23.03 5.43 -17.79
C SER A 621 -22.28 6.74 -18.03
N ALA A 622 -21.01 6.64 -18.40
CA ALA A 622 -20.25 7.75 -18.96
C ALA A 622 -20.91 8.26 -20.24
N THR A 623 -20.94 9.58 -20.41
CA THR A 623 -21.44 10.26 -21.62
C THR A 623 -20.32 10.56 -22.63
N ARG A 624 -19.07 10.64 -22.15
CA ARG A 624 -17.89 10.93 -22.93
C ARG A 624 -17.48 9.75 -23.79
N SER A 625 -17.49 9.93 -25.11
CA SER A 625 -17.07 8.92 -26.08
C SER A 625 -15.68 8.37 -25.74
N ASN A 626 -15.54 7.05 -25.59
CA ASN A 626 -14.24 6.40 -25.61
C ASN A 626 -13.65 6.47 -27.02
N ARG A 627 -12.48 7.09 -27.17
CA ARG A 627 -11.75 7.20 -28.45
C ARG A 627 -10.71 6.10 -28.66
N PHE A 628 -10.52 5.21 -27.69
CA PHE A 628 -9.51 4.15 -27.75
C PHE A 628 -10.03 2.81 -28.28
N ALA A 629 -9.25 2.15 -29.14
CA ALA A 629 -9.51 0.80 -29.61
C ALA A 629 -8.72 -0.24 -28.79
N GLY A 630 -9.40 -0.91 -27.84
CA GLY A 630 -8.80 -1.98 -27.02
C GLY A 630 -9.54 -2.18 -25.69
N ASN A 631 -8.93 -2.94 -24.76
CA ASN A 631 -9.56 -3.28 -23.48
C ASN A 631 -9.87 -2.05 -22.60
N SER A 632 -9.13 -0.94 -22.71
CA SER A 632 -9.41 0.28 -21.93
C SER A 632 -10.76 0.93 -22.25
N GLY A 633 -11.32 0.66 -23.44
CA GLY A 633 -12.67 1.06 -23.80
C GLY A 633 -13.78 0.40 -22.98
N LYS A 634 -13.45 -0.67 -22.22
CA LYS A 634 -14.37 -1.36 -21.30
C LYS A 634 -14.33 -0.77 -19.88
N PHE A 635 -13.21 -0.18 -19.46
CA PHE A 635 -13.06 0.39 -18.11
C PHE A 635 -13.70 1.77 -17.98
N ASN A 636 -13.63 2.60 -19.03
CA ASN A 636 -14.12 3.98 -18.97
C ASN A 636 -15.60 4.10 -19.40
N VAL A 637 -16.43 3.09 -19.11
CA VAL A 637 -17.87 3.06 -19.46
C VAL A 637 -18.75 3.64 -18.35
N LEU A 638 -18.21 3.76 -17.13
CA LEU A 638 -18.89 4.34 -15.97
C LEU A 638 -18.30 5.70 -15.61
N LYS A 639 -19.11 6.53 -14.95
CA LYS A 639 -18.66 7.79 -14.36
C LYS A 639 -17.93 7.55 -13.05
N HIS A 640 -16.69 8.05 -12.97
CA HIS A 640 -15.86 8.14 -11.76
C HIS A 640 -15.46 9.59 -11.44
N ASN A 641 -15.91 10.54 -12.26
CA ASN A 641 -15.68 11.99 -12.16
C ASN A 641 -16.71 12.73 -13.04
N ASN A 642 -16.61 14.06 -13.11
CA ASN A 642 -17.46 14.91 -13.95
C ASN A 642 -17.18 14.83 -15.47
N GLU A 643 -16.30 13.92 -15.92
CA GLU A 643 -15.95 13.70 -17.32
C GLU A 643 -15.24 14.88 -18.03
N ALA A 644 -14.68 15.84 -17.27
CA ALA A 644 -13.92 16.97 -17.82
C ALA A 644 -12.71 16.53 -18.67
N ASP A 645 -12.22 17.41 -19.56
CA ASP A 645 -11.11 17.07 -20.46
C ASP A 645 -9.79 16.81 -19.73
N ASP A 646 -9.57 17.44 -18.58
CA ASP A 646 -8.41 17.21 -17.71
C ASP A 646 -8.61 16.08 -16.68
N CYS A 647 -9.77 15.39 -16.70
CA CYS A 647 -9.94 14.19 -15.89
C CYS A 647 -9.05 13.04 -16.38
N PRO A 648 -8.40 12.30 -15.46
CA PRO A 648 -7.61 11.13 -15.80
C PRO A 648 -8.50 9.98 -16.32
N ARG A 649 -7.89 9.05 -17.08
CA ARG A 649 -8.58 7.89 -17.66
C ARG A 649 -7.85 6.58 -17.39
N ILE A 650 -8.61 5.49 -17.26
CA ILE A 650 -8.04 4.15 -17.07
C ILE A 650 -7.50 3.62 -18.41
N ARG A 651 -6.24 3.19 -18.42
CA ARG A 651 -5.54 2.64 -19.58
C ARG A 651 -5.26 1.14 -19.45
N GLY A 652 -4.96 0.68 -18.25
CA GLY A 652 -4.57 -0.70 -17.95
C GLY A 652 -5.21 -1.17 -16.66
N ALA A 653 -5.36 -2.49 -16.51
CA ALA A 653 -6.08 -3.04 -15.38
C ALA A 653 -5.80 -4.55 -15.16
N ILE A 654 -5.54 -4.96 -13.90
CA ILE A 654 -5.38 -6.35 -13.46
C ILE A 654 -6.48 -6.67 -12.43
N GLY A 655 -7.18 -7.80 -12.58
CA GLY A 655 -8.28 -8.22 -11.69
C GLY A 655 -9.64 -8.33 -12.38
N GLN A 656 -10.71 -8.06 -11.64
CA GLN A 656 -12.10 -8.10 -12.13
C GLN A 656 -12.66 -6.67 -12.27
N PHE A 657 -13.41 -6.41 -13.34
CA PHE A 657 -13.84 -5.06 -13.72
C PHE A 657 -15.29 -4.99 -14.20
N GLU A 658 -15.79 -3.77 -14.21
CA GLU A 658 -17.09 -3.40 -14.76
C GLU A 658 -17.15 -3.60 -16.28
N THR A 659 -18.37 -3.79 -16.79
CA THR A 659 -18.67 -3.83 -18.24
C THR A 659 -19.87 -2.97 -18.64
N GLY A 660 -20.38 -2.16 -17.70
CA GLY A 660 -21.55 -1.29 -17.85
C GLY A 660 -22.40 -1.26 -16.57
N PRO A 661 -23.34 -0.31 -16.44
CA PRO A 661 -24.07 -0.04 -15.19
C PRO A 661 -25.01 -1.17 -14.74
N HIS A 662 -25.28 -2.13 -15.63
CA HIS A 662 -26.06 -3.34 -15.37
C HIS A 662 -25.32 -4.60 -15.85
N GLY A 663 -24.01 -4.49 -16.09
CA GLY A 663 -23.21 -5.52 -16.76
C GLY A 663 -22.84 -6.67 -15.83
N LYS A 664 -22.89 -7.90 -16.35
CA LYS A 664 -22.09 -9.00 -15.80
C LYS A 664 -20.63 -8.67 -16.11
N GLY A 665 -19.86 -8.22 -15.11
CA GLY A 665 -18.47 -7.83 -15.32
C GLY A 665 -17.63 -9.01 -15.81
N LEU A 666 -16.82 -8.79 -16.85
CA LEU A 666 -15.97 -9.77 -17.51
C LEU A 666 -14.60 -9.83 -16.82
N PRO A 667 -13.95 -11.01 -16.73
CA PRO A 667 -12.52 -11.07 -16.42
C PRO A 667 -11.73 -10.40 -17.55
N THR A 668 -10.80 -9.50 -17.23
CA THR A 668 -10.09 -8.69 -18.26
C THR A 668 -8.65 -9.10 -18.53
N THR A 669 -8.18 -10.15 -17.85
CA THR A 669 -6.95 -10.87 -18.17
C THR A 669 -7.30 -12.29 -18.60
N ALA A 670 -6.90 -12.69 -19.81
CA ALA A 670 -7.10 -14.04 -20.35
C ALA A 670 -6.19 -15.11 -19.67
N SER A 671 -5.75 -14.84 -18.44
CA SER A 671 -4.84 -15.68 -17.65
C SER A 671 -5.42 -16.10 -16.30
N SER A 672 -6.69 -15.81 -16.04
CA SER A 672 -7.46 -16.29 -14.88
C SER A 672 -8.79 -16.86 -15.40
N ASN A 673 -8.82 -18.16 -15.70
CA ASN A 673 -9.95 -18.96 -16.21
C ASN A 673 -10.93 -18.23 -17.15
N THR A 674 -10.72 -18.38 -18.46
CA THR A 674 -11.70 -17.98 -19.50
C THR A 674 -13.09 -18.60 -19.32
N ASP A 675 -13.16 -19.70 -18.56
CA ASP A 675 -14.33 -20.54 -18.42
C ASP A 675 -15.12 -20.21 -17.13
N GLN A 676 -14.61 -19.30 -16.28
CA GLN A 676 -15.42 -18.70 -15.23
C GLN A 676 -16.35 -17.64 -15.84
N VAL A 677 -17.51 -18.10 -16.32
CA VAL A 677 -18.70 -17.27 -16.48
C VAL A 677 -18.86 -16.46 -15.19
N GLY A 678 -19.01 -15.14 -15.30
CA GLY A 678 -19.11 -14.26 -14.14
C GLY A 678 -20.28 -14.66 -13.24
N THR A 679 -19.98 -15.45 -12.21
CA THR A 679 -20.94 -16.04 -11.29
C THR A 679 -21.56 -14.94 -10.46
N GLY A 680 -22.89 -14.86 -10.48
CA GLY A 680 -23.59 -14.24 -9.36
C GLY A 680 -23.22 -15.03 -8.12
N TYR A 681 -22.65 -14.37 -7.13
CA TYR A 681 -22.20 -15.00 -5.89
C TYR A 681 -23.40 -15.66 -5.18
N LEU A 682 -23.57 -16.97 -5.36
CA LEU A 682 -24.65 -17.75 -4.76
C LEU A 682 -24.09 -18.57 -3.59
N ARG A 683 -24.66 -18.34 -2.40
CA ARG A 683 -24.36 -19.11 -1.18
C ARG A 683 -24.74 -20.58 -1.37
N LEU A 684 -23.76 -21.43 -1.67
CA LEU A 684 -23.95 -22.90 -1.57
C LEU A 684 -24.46 -23.26 -0.16
N VAL A 685 -23.91 -22.59 0.86
CA VAL A 685 -24.32 -22.72 2.27
C VAL A 685 -25.79 -22.36 2.50
N SER A 686 -26.41 -21.39 1.80
CA SER A 686 -27.83 -21.09 2.03
C SER A 686 -28.77 -22.05 1.32
N VAL A 687 -28.35 -22.68 0.22
CA VAL A 687 -29.11 -23.77 -0.39
C VAL A 687 -29.07 -24.99 0.55
N LEU A 688 -27.89 -25.30 1.11
CA LEU A 688 -27.75 -26.35 2.12
C LEU A 688 -28.48 -26.02 3.43
N ASP A 689 -28.42 -24.80 3.98
CA ASP A 689 -29.13 -24.47 5.22
C ASP A 689 -30.65 -24.58 5.07
N ASN A 690 -31.22 -24.11 3.96
CA ASN A 690 -32.66 -24.26 3.68
C ASN A 690 -33.09 -25.72 3.39
N VAL A 691 -32.14 -26.62 3.15
CA VAL A 691 -32.38 -28.07 2.92
C VAL A 691 -32.03 -28.92 4.17
N LEU A 692 -31.12 -28.45 5.03
CA LEU A 692 -30.60 -29.17 6.19
C LEU A 692 -31.19 -28.72 7.53
N ASN A 693 -31.70 -27.49 7.65
CA ASN A 693 -32.46 -27.06 8.83
C ASN A 693 -33.96 -27.39 8.66
N PRO A 694 -34.55 -28.38 9.37
CA PRO A 694 -35.93 -28.82 9.14
C PRO A 694 -37.01 -27.85 9.66
N GLY A 695 -36.61 -26.68 10.16
CA GLY A 695 -37.42 -25.87 11.08
C GLY A 695 -38.47 -24.96 10.45
N THR A 696 -38.39 -24.64 9.14
CA THR A 696 -39.13 -23.50 8.59
C THR A 696 -39.89 -23.71 7.28
N LEU A 697 -39.64 -24.75 6.46
CA LEU A 697 -40.31 -24.86 5.15
C LEU A 697 -40.49 -26.30 4.57
N LEU A 698 -40.61 -27.33 5.41
CA LEU A 698 -40.95 -28.69 4.97
C LEU A 698 -42.42 -29.03 5.25
N ASN A 699 -43.26 -28.98 4.21
CA ASN A 699 -44.59 -29.62 4.21
C ASN A 699 -45.12 -30.04 2.82
N ASN A 700 -44.59 -29.50 1.71
CA ASN A 700 -45.17 -29.70 0.36
C ASN A 700 -44.13 -30.01 -0.74
N VAL A 701 -43.23 -30.97 -0.53
CA VAL A 701 -42.45 -31.57 -1.62
C VAL A 701 -42.96 -32.98 -1.87
N THR A 702 -43.55 -33.17 -3.05
CA THR A 702 -44.07 -34.47 -3.50
C THR A 702 -43.39 -34.90 -4.79
N ASP A 703 -43.29 -36.22 -5.01
CA ASP A 703 -42.85 -36.77 -6.30
C ASP A 703 -43.86 -36.50 -7.44
N ALA A 704 -43.50 -36.88 -8.67
CA ALA A 704 -44.36 -36.74 -9.85
C ALA A 704 -45.64 -37.62 -9.82
N ALA A 705 -45.81 -38.46 -8.79
CA ALA A 705 -47.01 -39.25 -8.52
C ALA A 705 -47.83 -38.73 -7.32
N GLY A 706 -47.39 -37.65 -6.65
CA GLY A 706 -48.07 -36.99 -5.54
C GLY A 706 -47.73 -37.50 -4.14
N ASN A 707 -46.69 -38.33 -3.97
CA ASN A 707 -46.29 -38.84 -2.65
C ASN A 707 -45.32 -37.89 -1.95
N LEU A 708 -45.50 -37.66 -0.65
CA LEU A 708 -44.57 -36.88 0.18
C LEU A 708 -43.20 -37.58 0.31
N LEU A 709 -42.13 -36.83 0.08
CA LEU A 709 -40.76 -37.35 0.17
C LEU A 709 -40.12 -37.06 1.55
N ASP A 710 -39.52 -38.09 2.14
CA ASP A 710 -38.69 -38.01 3.34
C ASP A 710 -37.32 -37.37 3.03
N GLY A 711 -36.80 -36.56 3.95
CA GLY A 711 -35.45 -35.97 3.90
C GLY A 711 -34.29 -36.97 3.96
N SER A 712 -34.55 -38.28 4.10
CA SER A 712 -33.58 -39.34 3.79
C SER A 712 -33.47 -39.60 2.27
N ALA A 713 -34.59 -39.56 1.54
CA ALA A 713 -34.63 -39.79 0.09
C ALA A 713 -34.01 -38.63 -0.71
N ILE A 714 -34.18 -37.39 -0.23
CA ILE A 714 -33.57 -36.19 -0.84
C ILE A 714 -32.04 -36.27 -0.76
N ARG A 715 -31.47 -36.82 0.32
CA ARG A 715 -30.02 -37.05 0.47
C ARG A 715 -29.49 -38.05 -0.57
N ASN A 716 -30.18 -39.18 -0.72
CA ASN A 716 -29.80 -40.20 -1.71
C ASN A 716 -29.93 -39.68 -3.16
N LEU A 717 -30.84 -38.74 -3.44
CA LEU A 717 -30.98 -38.06 -4.74
C LEU A 717 -29.85 -37.05 -5.03
N LEU A 718 -29.18 -36.53 -4.01
CA LEU A 718 -28.01 -35.65 -4.15
C LEU A 718 -26.69 -36.43 -4.21
N GLU A 719 -26.63 -37.63 -3.61
CA GLU A 719 -25.46 -38.50 -3.63
C GLU A 719 -25.41 -39.48 -4.84
N LEU A 720 -26.51 -39.66 -5.57
CA LEU A 720 -26.57 -40.54 -6.74
C LEU A 720 -26.90 -39.81 -8.06
N ASN A 721 -25.88 -39.71 -8.91
CA ASN A 721 -25.90 -39.39 -10.34
C ASN A 721 -26.31 -37.97 -10.79
N VAL A 722 -25.31 -37.22 -11.24
CA VAL A 722 -25.43 -35.95 -11.98
C VAL A 722 -26.00 -36.14 -13.39
N ASP A 723 -26.01 -37.36 -13.94
CA ASP A 723 -26.34 -37.64 -15.35
C ASP A 723 -27.80 -38.12 -15.61
N GLY A 724 -28.70 -38.02 -14.61
CA GLY A 724 -29.95 -38.80 -14.61
C GLY A 724 -31.27 -38.09 -14.94
N LEU A 725 -31.37 -36.75 -14.79
CA LEU A 725 -32.66 -36.05 -14.79
C LEU A 725 -32.71 -34.89 -15.78
N GLY A 726 -33.36 -35.11 -16.93
CA GLY A 726 -33.65 -34.12 -17.98
C GLY A 726 -34.67 -33.03 -17.58
N LEU A 727 -34.67 -32.60 -16.31
CA LEU A 727 -35.40 -31.42 -15.82
C LEU A 727 -34.50 -30.18 -15.71
N LEU A 728 -33.19 -30.30 -16.01
CA LEU A 728 -32.19 -29.22 -15.93
C LEU A 728 -31.54 -28.87 -17.28
N ASP A 729 -32.06 -29.37 -18.40
CA ASP A 729 -31.62 -29.00 -19.76
C ASP A 729 -31.88 -27.50 -20.03
N GLY A 730 -30.90 -26.67 -19.69
CA GLY A 730 -30.95 -25.20 -19.80
C GLY A 730 -30.28 -24.45 -18.64
N LEU A 731 -29.96 -25.12 -17.54
CA LEU A 731 -29.20 -24.55 -16.41
C LEU A 731 -27.79 -25.16 -16.39
N ASP A 732 -26.80 -24.36 -16.77
CA ASP A 732 -25.38 -24.74 -16.64
C ASP A 732 -24.96 -24.70 -15.16
N VAL A 733 -25.17 -25.82 -14.47
CA VAL A 733 -24.83 -25.98 -13.05
C VAL A 733 -23.31 -26.05 -12.83
N ALA A 734 -22.53 -26.45 -13.84
CA ALA A 734 -21.06 -26.48 -13.78
C ALA A 734 -20.47 -25.06 -13.73
N GLY A 735 -21.18 -24.07 -14.29
CA GLY A 735 -20.89 -22.65 -14.11
C GLY A 735 -21.48 -22.01 -12.83
N ILE A 736 -22.14 -22.78 -11.94
CA ILE A 736 -22.83 -22.26 -10.74
C ILE A 736 -22.28 -22.86 -9.43
N ILE A 737 -21.86 -24.13 -9.45
CA ILE A 737 -21.22 -24.79 -8.30
C ILE A 737 -19.71 -24.80 -8.52
N LEU A 738 -19.01 -23.89 -7.83
CA LEU A 738 -17.56 -23.96 -7.75
C LEU A 738 -17.15 -25.24 -7.01
N ASN A 739 -16.45 -26.14 -7.69
CA ASN A 739 -15.84 -27.30 -7.03
C ASN A 739 -14.48 -26.93 -6.43
N GLY A 740 -13.93 -27.79 -5.56
CA GLY A 740 -12.68 -27.54 -4.84
C GLY A 740 -11.42 -27.33 -5.71
N GLN A 741 -11.49 -27.53 -7.03
CA GLN A 741 -10.40 -27.17 -7.96
C GLN A 741 -10.55 -25.77 -8.57
N GLN A 742 -11.69 -25.09 -8.36
CA GLN A 742 -12.00 -23.76 -8.91
C GLN A 742 -12.02 -22.65 -7.84
N THR A 743 -11.95 -23.02 -6.55
CA THR A 743 -11.86 -22.12 -5.39
C THR A 743 -10.49 -22.22 -4.73
N GLY A 744 -9.62 -21.25 -5.00
CA GLY A 744 -8.39 -21.05 -4.23
C GLY A 744 -8.65 -20.23 -2.97
N GLY A 745 -8.22 -20.76 -1.82
CA GLY A 745 -8.14 -20.05 -0.54
C GLY A 745 -9.34 -20.21 0.41
N GLU A 746 -9.50 -21.39 1.02
CA GLU A 746 -10.04 -21.44 2.39
C GLU A 746 -8.92 -21.01 3.38
N PRO A 747 -9.26 -20.60 4.61
CA PRO A 747 -8.29 -20.10 5.59
C PRO A 747 -7.15 -21.09 5.92
N SER A 748 -6.12 -20.57 6.59
CA SER A 748 -4.99 -21.34 7.13
C SER A 748 -5.44 -22.45 8.08
N GLY A 749 -5.71 -23.64 7.50
CA GLY A 749 -6.25 -24.80 8.18
C GLY A 749 -6.91 -25.78 7.21
N ASP A 750 -6.17 -26.81 6.81
CA ASP A 750 -6.69 -28.02 6.12
C ASP A 750 -7.33 -27.90 4.72
N GLY A 751 -6.50 -27.53 3.74
CA GLY A 751 -6.35 -28.40 2.57
C GLY A 751 -6.93 -27.94 1.22
N GLY A 752 -7.08 -26.63 0.98
CA GLY A 752 -7.39 -26.08 -0.35
C GLY A 752 -6.19 -26.03 -1.32
N THR A 753 -6.46 -26.03 -2.63
CA THR A 753 -5.45 -25.87 -3.69
C THR A 753 -5.12 -24.39 -4.03
N PRO A 754 -3.93 -24.09 -4.62
CA PRO A 754 -3.38 -22.73 -4.72
C PRO A 754 -4.13 -21.72 -5.61
N GLY A 755 -3.92 -20.42 -5.33
CA GLY A 755 -4.51 -19.28 -6.04
C GLY A 755 -3.94 -19.02 -7.44
N SER A 756 -4.79 -18.57 -8.36
CA SER A 756 -4.52 -18.49 -9.81
C SER A 756 -4.22 -17.07 -10.33
N GLY A 757 -3.74 -16.16 -9.50
CA GLY A 757 -3.71 -14.72 -9.80
C GLY A 757 -5.09 -14.06 -9.85
N ASN A 758 -6.13 -14.77 -9.37
CA ASN A 758 -7.44 -14.19 -9.10
C ASN A 758 -7.39 -13.33 -7.83
N LEU A 759 -7.40 -12.01 -7.99
CA LEU A 759 -7.34 -11.07 -6.87
C LEU A 759 -8.56 -11.18 -5.93
N ASN A 760 -9.73 -11.61 -6.44
CA ASN A 760 -10.89 -11.97 -5.62
C ASN A 760 -10.81 -13.46 -5.21
N SER A 761 -9.71 -13.86 -4.57
CA SER A 761 -9.58 -15.18 -3.91
C SER A 761 -10.57 -15.29 -2.75
N LEU A 762 -10.99 -16.51 -2.38
CA LEU A 762 -11.91 -16.69 -1.24
C LEU A 762 -11.27 -16.14 0.06
N GLN A 763 -9.98 -16.37 0.26
CA GLN A 763 -9.21 -15.84 1.37
C GLN A 763 -9.22 -14.31 1.42
N ASN A 764 -8.97 -13.62 0.31
CA ASN A 764 -9.09 -12.15 0.24
C ASN A 764 -10.50 -11.65 0.55
N LEU A 765 -11.53 -12.40 0.17
CA LEU A 765 -12.93 -12.08 0.45
C LEU A 765 -13.29 -12.34 1.91
N TYR A 766 -12.83 -13.44 2.53
CA TYR A 766 -13.09 -13.73 3.94
C TYR A 766 -12.33 -12.83 4.90
N THR A 767 -11.12 -12.40 4.54
CA THR A 767 -10.28 -11.54 5.38
C THR A 767 -10.38 -10.06 5.00
N HIS A 768 -11.23 -9.67 4.05
CA HIS A 768 -11.35 -8.27 3.60
C HIS A 768 -10.03 -7.64 3.07
N GLY A 769 -8.98 -8.44 2.85
CA GLY A 769 -7.70 -8.00 2.28
C GLY A 769 -7.70 -8.04 0.75
N GLY A 770 -6.62 -7.59 0.13
CA GLY A 770 -6.46 -7.53 -1.32
C GLY A 770 -5.24 -6.70 -1.71
N PRO A 771 -5.07 -6.33 -3.00
CA PRO A 771 -3.97 -5.49 -3.44
C PRO A 771 -3.94 -4.17 -2.65
N HIS A 772 -2.85 -3.93 -1.92
CA HIS A 772 -2.73 -2.79 -1.01
C HIS A 772 -1.47 -1.97 -1.29
N PHE A 773 -0.31 -2.64 -1.33
CA PHE A 773 0.96 -1.99 -1.65
C PHE A 773 1.28 -2.12 -3.15
N THR A 774 1.74 -1.05 -3.79
CA THR A 774 2.29 -1.07 -5.16
C THR A 774 3.64 -0.37 -5.27
N LEU A 775 4.47 -0.85 -6.21
CA LEU A 775 5.86 -0.43 -6.34
C LEU A 775 6.33 -0.49 -7.79
N TYR A 776 6.83 0.61 -8.34
CA TYR A 776 7.38 0.67 -9.70
C TYR A 776 8.82 0.11 -9.80
N ASP A 777 9.12 -0.66 -10.85
CA ASP A 777 10.49 -1.18 -11.12
C ASP A 777 11.40 -0.11 -11.75
N ARG A 778 12.06 0.67 -10.88
CA ARG A 778 13.07 1.70 -11.27
C ARG A 778 14.45 1.13 -11.56
N VAL A 779 14.72 -0.09 -11.11
CA VAL A 779 16.03 -0.74 -11.32
C VAL A 779 16.20 -1.09 -12.79
N GLY A 780 15.10 -1.58 -13.39
CA GLY A 780 15.07 -2.03 -14.76
C GLY A 780 15.84 -3.33 -14.98
N HIS A 781 15.48 -4.04 -16.04
CA HIS A 781 16.25 -5.17 -16.54
C HIS A 781 17.59 -4.72 -17.14
N GLN A 782 18.66 -5.49 -16.94
CA GLN A 782 19.98 -5.19 -17.51
C GLN A 782 20.27 -5.99 -18.78
N ARG A 783 20.86 -5.32 -19.78
CA ARG A 783 21.50 -5.96 -20.94
C ARG A 783 22.60 -6.92 -20.46
N THR A 784 22.50 -8.21 -20.77
CA THR A 784 23.62 -9.14 -20.59
C THR A 784 24.77 -8.74 -21.51
N PRO A 785 26.04 -9.13 -21.22
CA PRO A 785 27.17 -8.87 -22.11
C PRO A 785 27.02 -9.45 -23.52
N SER A 786 26.20 -10.50 -23.69
CA SER A 786 25.84 -11.11 -24.97
C SER A 786 24.82 -10.30 -25.79
N GLY A 787 24.14 -9.33 -25.18
CA GLY A 787 23.09 -8.52 -25.81
C GLY A 787 21.67 -9.07 -25.64
N ASP A 788 21.47 -10.21 -24.98
CA ASP A 788 20.17 -10.88 -24.77
C ASP A 788 19.30 -10.25 -23.68
N GLY A 789 19.68 -9.07 -23.17
CA GLY A 789 19.05 -8.48 -22.00
C GLY A 789 18.15 -7.28 -22.28
N GLY A 790 16.89 -7.54 -22.62
CA GLY A 790 15.78 -6.59 -22.47
C GLY A 790 14.61 -7.29 -21.78
N TYR A 791 13.59 -6.54 -21.34
CA TYR A 791 12.31 -7.18 -21.10
C TYR A 791 11.90 -7.84 -22.42
N LEU A 792 11.89 -9.17 -22.46
CA LEU A 792 11.46 -9.89 -23.66
C LEU A 792 10.02 -9.49 -24.01
N ASP A 793 9.63 -9.70 -25.27
CA ASP A 793 8.23 -9.60 -25.67
C ASP A 793 7.38 -10.67 -24.97
N LEU A 794 6.91 -10.30 -23.78
CA LEU A 794 6.14 -11.16 -22.88
C LEU A 794 4.63 -11.05 -23.15
N ARG A 795 4.24 -10.65 -24.37
CA ARG A 795 2.85 -10.78 -24.85
C ARG A 795 2.44 -12.26 -24.79
N PRO A 796 1.23 -12.60 -24.30
CA PRO A 796 0.72 -13.95 -24.40
C PRO A 796 0.66 -14.39 -25.87
N LYS A 797 1.43 -15.43 -26.22
CA LYS A 797 1.46 -15.99 -27.57
C LYS A 797 0.09 -16.59 -27.88
N GLN A 798 -0.67 -15.98 -28.80
CA GLN A 798 -1.92 -16.58 -29.25
C GLN A 798 -1.64 -17.81 -30.10
N VAL A 799 -1.97 -18.99 -29.57
CA VAL A 799 -2.02 -20.24 -30.31
C VAL A 799 -3.46 -20.74 -30.27
N ASN A 800 -4.13 -20.75 -31.43
CA ASN A 800 -5.46 -21.34 -31.63
C ASN A 800 -6.57 -20.93 -30.61
N GLY A 801 -6.50 -19.72 -30.05
CA GLY A 801 -7.55 -19.18 -29.17
C GLY A 801 -7.57 -19.74 -27.73
N LEU A 802 -6.62 -20.60 -27.36
CA LEU A 802 -6.45 -21.12 -26.00
C LEU A 802 -5.02 -20.81 -25.54
N GLY A 803 -4.87 -20.02 -24.49
CA GLY A 803 -3.56 -19.68 -23.93
C GLY A 803 -3.07 -20.76 -22.97
N LEU A 804 -1.84 -21.25 -23.19
CA LEU A 804 -0.90 -22.02 -22.32
C LEU A 804 0.26 -22.53 -23.23
N PRO A 805 1.48 -22.88 -22.75
CA PRO A 805 2.03 -22.82 -21.40
C PRO A 805 3.31 -21.91 -21.29
N ARG A 806 4.09 -22.13 -20.23
CA ARG A 806 5.07 -21.25 -19.52
C ARG A 806 6.40 -20.98 -20.25
N ASP A 807 6.57 -21.47 -21.48
CA ASP A 807 7.87 -21.82 -22.06
C ASP A 807 8.10 -21.35 -23.53
N GLN A 808 7.13 -20.72 -24.20
CA GLN A 808 7.26 -20.30 -25.61
C GLN A 808 7.57 -18.80 -25.88
N VAL A 809 8.43 -18.18 -25.07
CA VAL A 809 8.97 -16.82 -25.33
C VAL A 809 10.31 -16.84 -26.09
N GLU A 810 10.82 -18.03 -26.40
CA GLU A 810 12.12 -18.23 -27.05
C GLU A 810 12.19 -17.56 -28.44
N GLY A 811 13.20 -16.70 -28.64
CA GLY A 811 13.52 -16.07 -29.92
C GLY A 811 12.71 -14.84 -30.33
N GLN A 812 11.92 -14.22 -29.44
CA GLN A 812 11.30 -12.90 -29.73
C GLN A 812 12.27 -11.73 -29.44
N PRO A 813 12.21 -10.63 -30.21
CA PRO A 813 12.99 -9.42 -29.90
C PRO A 813 12.54 -8.78 -28.58
N GLU A 814 13.43 -7.97 -27.99
CA GLU A 814 13.12 -7.19 -26.79
C GLU A 814 11.90 -6.26 -26.98
N ALA A 815 11.05 -6.18 -25.96
CA ALA A 815 9.95 -5.23 -25.91
C ALA A 815 10.47 -3.81 -25.61
N SER A 816 10.69 -3.03 -26.67
CA SER A 816 10.97 -1.60 -26.56
C SER A 816 9.74 -0.83 -26.03
N GLY A 817 9.69 -0.65 -24.72
CA GLY A 817 8.65 0.14 -24.04
C GLY A 817 7.80 -0.61 -23.01
N THR A 818 8.14 -1.82 -22.59
CA THR A 818 7.50 -2.45 -21.42
C THR A 818 8.23 -2.08 -20.12
N ALA A 819 7.49 -1.85 -19.05
CA ALA A 819 7.99 -1.71 -17.68
C ALA A 819 7.17 -2.59 -16.72
N ARG A 820 7.62 -2.68 -15.47
CA ARG A 820 7.02 -3.55 -14.45
C ARG A 820 6.69 -2.79 -13.16
N PHE A 821 5.82 -3.38 -12.36
CA PHE A 821 5.59 -3.02 -10.98
C PHE A 821 5.31 -4.27 -10.15
N ALA A 822 5.57 -4.21 -8.85
CA ALA A 822 5.10 -5.20 -7.88
C ALA A 822 3.81 -4.71 -7.24
N PHE A 823 2.96 -5.64 -6.79
CA PHE A 823 1.86 -5.36 -5.89
C PHE A 823 1.66 -6.50 -4.89
N ILE A 824 1.24 -6.16 -3.68
CA ILE A 824 1.15 -7.11 -2.55
C ILE A 824 -0.31 -7.21 -2.08
N GLN A 825 -0.79 -8.44 -1.93
CA GLN A 825 -2.14 -8.79 -1.49
C GLN A 825 -2.18 -9.10 0.02
N TYR A 826 -1.79 -8.12 0.83
CA TYR A 826 -1.87 -8.17 2.29
C TYR A 826 -2.40 -6.82 2.78
N PHE A 827 -3.29 -6.86 3.77
CA PHE A 827 -3.69 -5.67 4.51
C PHE A 827 -3.40 -5.91 6.00
N VAL A 828 -3.19 -4.84 6.77
CA VAL A 828 -2.62 -4.95 8.13
C VAL A 828 -3.55 -5.67 9.12
N GLU A 829 -2.97 -6.60 9.88
CA GLU A 829 -3.68 -7.44 10.85
C GLU A 829 -3.69 -6.80 12.26
N LEU A 830 -4.83 -6.21 12.62
CA LEU A 830 -5.01 -5.52 13.91
C LEU A 830 -5.78 -6.33 14.95
N GLN A 831 -5.68 -7.67 14.92
CA GLN A 831 -6.35 -8.57 15.89
C GLN A 831 -6.06 -8.22 17.38
N HIS A 832 -4.97 -7.50 17.64
CA HIS A 832 -4.55 -7.00 18.95
C HIS A 832 -5.29 -5.73 19.42
N VAL A 833 -6.02 -5.05 18.53
CA VAL A 833 -6.94 -3.95 18.86
C VAL A 833 -8.29 -4.57 19.23
N PRO A 834 -8.83 -4.34 20.45
CA PRO A 834 -10.08 -4.95 20.88
C PRO A 834 -11.29 -4.46 20.06
N GLY A 835 -11.74 -5.26 19.11
CA GLY A 835 -12.94 -5.01 18.31
C GLY A 835 -13.34 -6.25 17.50
N PRO A 836 -14.63 -6.43 17.12
CA PRO A 836 -15.02 -7.42 16.12
C PRO A 836 -14.34 -7.09 14.79
N GLY A 837 -13.91 -8.08 14.01
CA GLY A 837 -13.48 -7.86 12.61
C GLY A 837 -12.13 -7.18 12.39
N THR A 838 -11.22 -7.12 13.37
CA THR A 838 -9.90 -6.48 13.20
C THR A 838 -8.83 -7.34 12.49
N GLY A 839 -9.24 -8.42 11.82
CA GLY A 839 -8.36 -9.41 11.18
C GLY A 839 -8.35 -9.33 9.66
N SER A 840 -8.00 -8.16 9.11
CA SER A 840 -7.63 -8.11 7.69
C SER A 840 -6.21 -8.58 7.46
N ASP A 841 -6.04 -9.31 6.36
CA ASP A 841 -4.87 -10.18 6.17
C ASP A 841 -4.65 -10.48 4.67
N GLY A 842 -5.71 -10.70 3.91
CA GLY A 842 -5.60 -11.05 2.49
C GLY A 842 -5.06 -12.47 2.29
N ASP A 843 -4.61 -12.75 1.07
CA ASP A 843 -4.00 -14.03 0.68
C ASP A 843 -2.46 -14.02 0.76
N ARG A 844 -1.86 -12.96 1.31
CA ARG A 844 -0.42 -12.83 1.61
C ARG A 844 0.48 -13.07 0.37
N THR A 845 -0.05 -12.85 -0.83
CA THR A 845 0.70 -13.05 -2.08
C THR A 845 1.38 -11.78 -2.58
N ILE A 846 2.49 -11.95 -3.30
CA ILE A 846 3.18 -10.90 -4.06
C ILE A 846 3.04 -11.20 -5.54
N CYS A 847 2.60 -10.22 -6.31
CA CYS A 847 2.42 -10.32 -7.75
C CYS A 847 3.28 -9.29 -8.47
N LEU A 848 3.67 -9.60 -9.72
CA LEU A 848 4.26 -8.62 -10.63
C LEU A 848 3.27 -8.28 -11.75
N GLY A 849 3.12 -6.99 -12.04
CA GLY A 849 2.41 -6.47 -13.20
C GLY A 849 3.39 -5.98 -14.28
N LYS A 850 2.97 -6.05 -15.54
CA LYS A 850 3.64 -5.47 -16.71
C LYS A 850 2.76 -4.40 -17.31
N PHE A 851 3.33 -3.26 -17.70
CA PHE A 851 2.60 -2.27 -18.48
C PHE A 851 3.41 -1.71 -19.65
N ASP A 852 2.69 -1.28 -20.69
CA ASP A 852 3.22 -0.58 -21.85
C ASP A 852 3.39 0.91 -21.55
N ARG A 853 4.65 1.39 -21.54
CA ARG A 853 5.01 2.80 -21.33
C ARG A 853 4.45 3.74 -22.41
N LYS A 854 3.96 3.25 -23.55
CA LYS A 854 3.38 4.08 -24.61
C LYS A 854 1.88 4.29 -24.42
N THR A 855 1.16 3.24 -24.02
CA THR A 855 -0.31 3.25 -23.95
C THR A 855 -0.90 3.21 -22.55
N GLY A 856 -0.12 2.83 -21.53
CA GLY A 856 -0.60 2.55 -20.17
C GLY A 856 -1.37 1.23 -20.04
N ALA A 857 -1.37 0.37 -21.07
CA ALA A 857 -2.03 -0.92 -21.03
C ALA A 857 -1.26 -1.92 -20.15
N THR A 858 -1.97 -2.66 -19.30
CA THR A 858 -1.39 -3.42 -18.18
C THR A 858 -1.92 -4.85 -18.11
N VAL A 859 -1.06 -5.80 -17.73
CA VAL A 859 -1.38 -7.23 -17.54
C VAL A 859 -0.62 -7.82 -16.33
N LEU A 860 -1.13 -8.91 -15.76
CA LEU A 860 -0.41 -9.71 -14.76
C LEU A 860 0.80 -10.43 -15.40
N ASP A 861 1.93 -10.48 -14.70
CA ASP A 861 3.05 -11.34 -15.08
C ASP A 861 2.85 -12.77 -14.59
N THR A 862 2.19 -13.61 -15.39
CA THR A 862 2.01 -15.04 -15.07
C THR A 862 3.28 -15.90 -15.24
N SER A 863 4.42 -15.30 -15.60
CA SER A 863 5.72 -15.98 -15.55
C SER A 863 6.46 -15.77 -14.22
N PHE A 864 6.01 -14.81 -13.40
CA PHE A 864 6.43 -14.68 -12.01
C PHE A 864 5.55 -15.57 -11.14
N THR A 865 6.16 -16.58 -10.52
CA THR A 865 5.43 -17.73 -9.95
C THR A 865 6.07 -18.25 -8.68
N ASP A 866 5.26 -18.67 -7.71
CA ASP A 866 5.70 -19.35 -6.50
C ASP A 866 6.56 -20.60 -6.80
N GLU A 867 7.66 -20.77 -6.07
CA GLU A 867 8.64 -21.85 -6.29
C GLU A 867 8.19 -23.23 -5.79
N LEU A 868 7.18 -23.28 -4.92
CA LEU A 868 6.62 -24.52 -4.35
C LEU A 868 5.34 -24.94 -5.07
N LEU A 869 4.49 -23.98 -5.43
CA LEU A 869 3.17 -24.19 -6.00
C LEU A 869 3.17 -24.11 -7.53
N GLY A 870 4.12 -23.38 -8.12
CA GLY A 870 4.24 -23.18 -9.55
C GLY A 870 3.15 -22.31 -10.19
N THR A 871 2.30 -21.68 -9.38
CA THR A 871 1.21 -20.78 -9.79
C THR A 871 1.69 -19.33 -9.94
N PRO A 872 0.99 -18.47 -10.72
CA PRO A 872 1.25 -17.04 -10.78
C PRO A 872 1.17 -16.36 -9.40
N CYS A 873 2.03 -15.37 -9.19
CA CYS A 873 2.29 -14.74 -7.89
C CYS A 873 3.00 -15.68 -6.91
N LEU A 874 3.71 -15.09 -5.95
CA LEU A 874 4.48 -15.76 -4.91
C LEU A 874 3.69 -15.77 -3.60
N ASP A 875 3.48 -16.93 -2.99
CA ASP A 875 2.62 -17.13 -1.83
C ASP A 875 3.44 -17.39 -0.57
N PHE A 876 3.35 -16.46 0.39
CA PHE A 876 4.12 -16.50 1.63
C PHE A 876 3.47 -17.34 2.74
N ASP A 877 2.22 -17.80 2.57
CA ASP A 877 1.43 -18.42 3.64
C ASP A 877 0.72 -19.73 3.26
N SER A 878 0.88 -20.21 2.03
CA SER A 878 0.34 -21.50 1.63
C SER A 878 0.77 -22.63 2.58
N LYS A 879 -0.05 -23.69 2.64
CA LYS A 879 0.25 -24.93 3.39
C LYS A 879 1.60 -25.58 3.02
N ALA A 880 2.18 -25.25 1.86
CA ALA A 880 3.53 -25.68 1.50
C ALA A 880 4.62 -24.99 2.35
N ARG A 881 4.35 -23.79 2.89
CA ARG A 881 5.25 -23.00 3.74
C ARG A 881 5.34 -23.49 5.19
N ASP A 882 4.33 -24.21 5.70
CA ASP A 882 4.29 -24.74 7.08
C ASP A 882 5.54 -25.53 7.46
N GLY A 883 5.99 -26.41 6.57
CA GLY A 883 7.21 -27.21 6.72
C GLY A 883 8.39 -26.71 5.87
N TRP A 884 8.25 -25.58 5.17
CA TRP A 884 9.29 -25.09 4.25
C TRP A 884 10.49 -24.54 5.01
N ASN A 885 11.67 -25.05 4.68
CA ASN A 885 12.91 -24.50 5.20
C ASN A 885 13.34 -23.29 4.37
N TRP A 886 12.83 -22.11 4.75
CA TRP A 886 13.14 -20.83 4.11
C TRP A 886 14.67 -20.64 3.97
N PRO A 887 15.16 -20.19 2.80
CA PRO A 887 16.59 -20.06 2.53
C PRO A 887 17.22 -18.94 3.36
N GLY A 888 18.53 -19.01 3.60
CA GLY A 888 19.23 -18.08 4.47
C GLY A 888 19.03 -18.41 5.94
N ALA A 889 18.80 -17.39 6.77
CA ALA A 889 18.81 -17.55 8.23
C ALA A 889 17.45 -17.95 8.85
N ARG A 890 16.32 -17.70 8.16
CA ARG A 890 14.97 -17.96 8.72
C ARG A 890 14.75 -19.42 9.12
N GLY A 891 15.03 -20.37 8.22
CA GLY A 891 14.75 -21.80 8.44
C GLY A 891 13.25 -22.13 8.48
N ALA A 892 12.89 -23.31 8.98
CA ALA A 892 11.49 -23.77 9.04
C ALA A 892 10.68 -23.09 10.16
N LYS A 893 10.10 -21.91 9.84
CA LYS A 893 9.30 -21.06 10.75
C LYS A 893 7.86 -20.82 10.26
N GLY A 894 7.36 -21.66 9.34
CA GLY A 894 6.00 -21.58 8.78
C GLY A 894 5.78 -20.38 7.85
N GLY A 895 4.50 -20.07 7.60
CA GLY A 895 4.04 -18.95 6.77
C GLY A 895 4.47 -17.55 7.28
N ALA A 896 4.15 -16.54 6.48
CA ALA A 896 4.68 -15.18 6.63
C ALA A 896 3.78 -14.12 5.95
N LYS A 897 3.92 -12.85 6.36
CA LYS A 897 3.07 -11.72 5.93
C LYS A 897 3.88 -10.64 5.21
N PRO A 898 3.93 -10.61 3.87
CA PRO A 898 4.62 -9.55 3.14
C PRO A 898 3.77 -8.27 3.16
N HIS A 899 4.36 -7.10 3.45
CA HIS A 899 3.61 -5.83 3.43
C HIS A 899 4.18 -4.79 2.46
N ALA A 900 5.48 -4.47 2.58
CA ALA A 900 6.16 -3.52 1.70
C ALA A 900 7.37 -4.14 1.03
N ALA A 901 7.84 -3.51 -0.05
CA ALA A 901 8.97 -4.01 -0.82
C ALA A 901 9.76 -2.89 -1.51
N ALA A 902 10.96 -3.25 -1.98
CA ALA A 902 11.83 -2.42 -2.82
C ALA A 902 12.47 -3.28 -3.93
N PHE A 903 12.39 -2.87 -5.20
CA PHE A 903 13.16 -3.47 -6.29
C PHE A 903 14.62 -3.08 -6.11
N GLU A 904 15.55 -4.02 -6.23
CA GLU A 904 16.98 -3.73 -6.06
C GLU A 904 17.93 -4.55 -6.93
N ARG A 905 19.16 -4.07 -7.09
CA ARG A 905 20.32 -4.88 -7.51
C ARG A 905 21.65 -4.36 -6.95
N ASP A 906 22.67 -5.22 -7.01
CA ASP A 906 24.06 -4.86 -6.73
C ASP A 906 24.50 -3.72 -7.65
N GLY A 907 25.13 -2.69 -7.08
CA GLY A 907 25.61 -1.51 -7.81
C GLY A 907 24.53 -0.59 -8.40
N ALA A 908 23.22 -0.89 -8.27
CA ALA A 908 22.21 0.11 -8.56
C ALA A 908 22.27 1.22 -7.51
N ALA A 909 22.53 2.44 -7.94
CA ALA A 909 22.17 3.62 -7.17
C ALA A 909 20.71 3.91 -7.45
N LEU A 910 19.81 3.42 -6.59
CA LEU A 910 18.43 3.89 -6.55
C LEU A 910 18.41 5.26 -5.88
N PHE A 911 18.78 6.23 -6.70
CA PHE A 911 18.60 7.64 -6.45
C PHE A 911 17.10 7.94 -6.34
N GLY A 912 16.70 8.52 -5.22
CA GLY A 912 15.31 8.92 -5.01
C GLY A 912 14.95 10.23 -5.67
N PRO A 913 13.73 10.74 -5.39
CA PRO A 913 13.43 12.17 -5.50
C PRO A 913 14.30 13.06 -4.56
N GLY A 914 15.27 12.50 -3.83
CA GLY A 914 16.33 13.24 -3.12
C GLY A 914 17.67 13.30 -3.87
N TYR A 915 17.85 12.56 -4.97
CA TYR A 915 19.09 12.52 -5.76
C TYR A 915 18.78 12.62 -7.25
N TYR A 916 18.54 13.83 -7.73
CA TYR A 916 18.36 14.02 -9.16
C TYR A 916 19.65 13.69 -9.90
N PRO A 917 19.64 12.86 -10.96
CA PRO A 917 20.54 13.13 -12.06
C PRO A 917 20.36 14.60 -12.45
N ALA A 918 21.44 15.31 -12.79
CA ALA A 918 21.38 16.76 -13.04
C ALA A 918 20.58 17.16 -14.30
N ARG A 919 19.81 16.23 -14.86
CA ARG A 919 18.96 16.28 -16.04
C ARG A 919 17.75 15.35 -15.82
N PRO A 920 16.54 15.71 -16.31
CA PRO A 920 15.39 14.81 -16.21
C PRO A 920 15.59 13.51 -17.01
N ILE A 921 14.79 12.49 -16.71
CA ILE A 921 14.87 11.19 -17.40
C ILE A 921 13.96 11.22 -18.64
N ASP A 922 14.50 10.87 -19.81
CA ASP A 922 13.71 10.80 -21.05
C ASP A 922 12.72 9.62 -21.05
N ALA A 923 11.73 9.67 -21.94
CA ALA A 923 10.68 8.64 -22.03
C ALA A 923 11.17 7.25 -22.49
N ASP A 924 12.41 7.11 -22.95
CA ASP A 924 13.10 5.83 -23.20
C ASP A 924 14.12 5.45 -22.10
N GLY A 925 14.33 6.31 -21.10
CA GLY A 925 15.19 6.08 -19.94
C GLY A 925 16.60 6.69 -20.02
N THR A 926 16.89 7.57 -20.98
CA THR A 926 18.16 8.32 -21.04
C THR A 926 18.21 9.53 -20.09
N GLN A 927 19.40 10.11 -19.92
CA GLN A 927 19.74 11.32 -19.14
C GLN A 927 20.68 12.21 -19.97
#